data_AF-V4L2E5-F1
#
_entry.id   AF-V4L2E5-F1
#
_cell.length_a   1.000
_cell.length_b   1.000
_cell.length_c   1.000
_cell.angle_alpha   90.00
_cell.angle_beta   90.00
_cell.angle_gamma   90.00
#
_symmetry.space_group_name_H-M   'P 1'
#
loop_
_entity.id
_entity.type
_entity.pdbx_description
1 polymer ?
#
loop_
_entity_poly.entity_id
_entity_poly.type
_entity_poly.pdbx_seq_one_letter_code
_entity_poly.pdbx_strand_id
1 'polypeptide(L)'
;MMVSPLCDFQLLNLRPSISPTASHFVIAEGKFLRQNRLLSSSPFLGAKFGNGFKSGLPGCSSCSRRRSTSVNASLGGLLSGIFKGTDNGESTRQQYASIVASVNRLETEISSLSDSELRERTDALKQRAQRGESMDSLLPEAFAVVREASRRVLGLRPFDVQLIGGMVLHKGEIAEMRTGEGKTLVAILPAYLNALSGKGVHVVTVNDYLARRDCEWVGQVPRFLGLKVGLIQQNMTPEQRKENYLCDITYSVEELVLRDFNYCVIDEVDSILIDEARTPLIISGPAEKPSDQYYKAAKIASAFERDIHYTVDEKQKTVLLTEQGYEDAEEILDVKDLYDPREQWASYVLNAIKAKELFLRDVNYIIRAKEVLIVDEFTGRVMQGRRWSDGLHQAVEAKEGLPIQNESITLASISYQNFFLQFPKLCGMTGTASTESAEFESIYKLKVTIVPTNKPMIRKDESDVVFKAVNGKWRAVVVEISRMHKTGRAVLVGTTSVEQSDELSQLLREAGIPHEVLNAKPENVEREAEIVAQSGRLGAVTIATNMAGRGTDIILGGNAEFMARLKLREILMPRVVKPTDGVFVSVKKAPPKRTWKVNEKLFPCKLSSEKVKLAEEAVQSAVEAWGQKSLTELEAEERLSYSCEKGPVQDEVIGKLRNAFLEIAKEYKGYTDEERKKVVEAGGLHVVGTERHESRRIDNQLRGRSGRQGDPGSSRFFLSLEDNIFRIFGGDRIQGMMRAFRVEDLPIESKMLTKALDEAQRKVENYFFDIRKQLFEFDEVLNSQRDRVYTERRRALVSDSLEPLIIEYAELTMDDILEANIGPDTPKESWDLEKLIAKVQQYCYLLNDLTPDLLKSQGSSYEGLQDYLRARGRDAYLQKREIVEKQAPGLMKDAERFLILSNIDRLWKEHLQALKFVQQAVGLRGYAQRDPLIEYKLEGYNLFLEMMAQIRRNVIYSIYQFQPVMVKKDQEKKSQNGKPSKQVDNVSEKPNQVGVADEPSSIASA
;
A
#
# COMPACT_ATOMS: atom_id res chain seq x y z
N MET A 1 19.57 -41.38 -36.17
CA MET A 1 18.20 -41.08 -36.67
C MET A 1 17.65 -39.99 -35.75
N MET A 2 18.03 -38.71 -35.84
CA MET A 2 17.78 -37.70 -36.88
C MET A 2 16.30 -37.62 -37.31
N VAL A 3 15.53 -36.73 -36.66
CA VAL A 3 14.73 -35.66 -37.29
C VAL A 3 14.68 -34.46 -36.33
N SER A 4 14.95 -33.27 -36.86
CA SER A 4 15.11 -31.96 -36.21
C SER A 4 13.79 -31.31 -35.77
N PRO A 5 13.82 -30.31 -34.85
CA PRO A 5 12.69 -29.42 -34.61
C PRO A 5 12.79 -28.15 -35.49
N LEU A 6 11.75 -27.88 -36.25
CA LEU A 6 11.50 -26.61 -36.93
C LEU A 6 10.08 -26.19 -36.55
N CYS A 7 9.94 -25.06 -35.86
CA CYS A 7 8.79 -24.16 -35.99
C CYS A 7 9.03 -22.91 -35.14
N ASP A 8 9.67 -21.91 -35.77
CA ASP A 8 9.49 -20.50 -35.44
C ASP A 8 8.02 -20.13 -35.77
N PHE A 9 7.23 -19.74 -34.77
CA PHE A 9 5.95 -19.08 -35.00
C PHE A 9 6.12 -17.58 -34.74
N GLN A 10 6.31 -16.83 -35.83
CA GLN A 10 6.09 -15.39 -35.84
C GLN A 10 4.59 -15.12 -35.69
N LEU A 11 4.23 -14.38 -34.63
CA LEU A 11 2.89 -13.84 -34.39
C LEU A 11 2.48 -12.95 -35.58
N LEU A 12 1.50 -13.44 -36.35
CA LEU A 12 0.79 -12.68 -37.36
C LEU A 12 -0.07 -11.60 -36.67
N ASN A 13 0.36 -10.35 -36.79
CA ASN A 13 -0.47 -9.17 -36.58
C ASN A 13 -1.56 -9.11 -37.65
N LEU A 14 -2.73 -9.68 -37.38
CA LEU A 14 -3.95 -9.39 -38.15
C LEU A 14 -4.54 -8.08 -37.65
N ARG A 15 -4.19 -6.98 -38.33
CA ARG A 15 -4.96 -5.72 -38.29
C ARG A 15 -6.14 -5.87 -39.27
N PRO A 16 -7.38 -5.57 -38.89
CA PRO A 16 -8.41 -5.32 -39.90
C PRO A 16 -8.08 -4.01 -40.62
N SER A 17 -8.05 -4.09 -41.95
CA SER A 17 -7.83 -2.98 -42.87
C SER A 17 -9.05 -2.05 -42.91
N ILE A 18 -8.85 -0.79 -42.52
CA ILE A 18 -9.78 0.31 -42.84
C ILE A 18 -9.07 1.23 -43.82
N SER A 19 -9.66 1.44 -45.00
CA SER A 19 -9.17 2.32 -46.05
C SER A 19 -9.30 3.81 -45.66
N PRO A 20 -8.44 4.71 -46.19
CA PRO A 20 -8.27 6.05 -45.66
C PRO A 20 -9.02 7.11 -46.50
N THR A 21 -9.86 7.92 -45.86
CA THR A 21 -10.19 9.26 -46.37
C THR A 21 -10.26 10.26 -45.22
N ALA A 22 -9.54 11.36 -45.40
CA ALA A 22 -9.03 12.27 -44.39
C ALA A 22 -10.06 13.20 -43.73
N SER A 23 -9.80 13.51 -42.45
CA SER A 23 -9.76 14.90 -41.98
C SER A 23 -8.83 15.02 -40.75
N HIS A 24 -7.88 15.96 -40.89
CA HIS A 24 -6.74 16.31 -40.04
C HIS A 24 -6.85 16.13 -38.51
N PHE A 25 -5.88 15.42 -37.94
CA PHE A 25 -5.40 15.63 -36.57
C PHE A 25 -3.94 16.12 -36.61
N VAL A 26 -3.70 17.26 -35.94
CA VAL A 26 -2.38 17.75 -35.59
C VAL A 26 -2.06 17.18 -34.21
N ILE A 27 -1.13 16.23 -34.16
CA ILE A 27 -0.38 15.88 -32.94
C ILE A 27 1.08 16.17 -33.26
N ALA A 28 1.67 17.07 -32.49
CA ALA A 28 3.07 17.44 -32.60
C ALA A 28 3.96 16.28 -32.14
N GLU A 29 4.59 15.60 -33.11
CA GLU A 29 5.72 14.71 -32.88
C GLU A 29 6.99 15.52 -32.57
N GLY A 30 7.54 15.33 -31.37
CA GLY A 30 8.92 15.73 -31.04
C GLY A 30 9.92 14.76 -31.66
N LYS A 31 10.54 15.16 -32.78
CA LYS A 31 11.65 14.46 -33.45
C LYS A 31 12.92 14.45 -32.59
N PHE A 32 13.48 13.26 -32.33
CA PHE A 32 14.92 13.11 -32.09
C PHE A 32 15.62 12.74 -33.40
N LEU A 33 16.37 13.71 -33.93
CA LEU A 33 17.24 13.57 -35.08
C LEU A 33 18.53 12.82 -34.69
N ARG A 34 18.76 11.66 -35.29
CA ARG A 34 20.09 11.06 -35.44
C ARG A 34 20.89 11.90 -36.44
N GLN A 35 21.95 12.58 -35.98
CA GLN A 35 23.00 13.11 -36.86
C GLN A 35 24.11 12.07 -37.02
N ASN A 36 24.12 11.38 -38.16
CA ASN A 36 25.32 10.74 -38.69
C ASN A 36 26.06 11.76 -39.56
N ARG A 37 27.33 12.04 -39.24
CA ARG A 37 28.24 12.78 -40.12
C ARG A 37 28.81 11.84 -41.18
N LEU A 38 28.67 12.28 -42.42
CA LEU A 38 29.32 11.78 -43.63
C LEU A 38 30.85 11.92 -43.55
N LEU A 39 31.59 10.91 -44.01
CA LEU A 39 32.87 11.07 -44.71
C LEU A 39 33.03 9.96 -45.78
N SER A 40 32.87 10.39 -47.04
CA SER A 40 33.56 10.05 -48.29
C SER A 40 33.99 8.61 -48.69
N SER A 41 33.54 8.28 -49.91
CA SER A 41 34.24 7.65 -51.06
C SER A 41 34.42 6.13 -51.18
N SER A 42 33.54 5.52 -52.00
CA SER A 42 33.84 4.78 -53.26
C SER A 42 34.55 3.40 -53.19
N PRO A 43 34.33 2.50 -54.18
CA PRO A 43 34.05 1.07 -53.93
C PRO A 43 35.12 0.11 -54.50
N PHE A 44 35.03 -1.19 -54.20
CA PHE A 44 35.04 -2.33 -55.16
C PHE A 44 35.36 -3.69 -54.52
N LEU A 45 34.60 -4.70 -54.98
CA LEU A 45 34.87 -6.14 -55.17
C LEU A 45 35.93 -6.89 -54.34
N GLY A 46 35.59 -8.13 -53.96
CA GLY A 46 36.54 -9.25 -54.08
C GLY A 46 36.42 -10.32 -53.02
N ALA A 47 36.03 -11.52 -53.43
CA ALA A 47 35.83 -12.68 -52.59
C ALA A 47 37.12 -13.40 -52.17
N LYS A 48 36.93 -14.31 -51.18
CA LYS A 48 37.37 -15.72 -51.17
C LYS A 48 38.68 -16.14 -50.43
N PHE A 49 38.50 -17.22 -49.66
CA PHE A 49 39.45 -18.24 -49.14
C PHE A 49 40.52 -17.78 -48.14
N GLY A 50 40.93 -18.53 -47.11
CA GLY A 50 40.66 -19.92 -46.70
C GLY A 50 41.86 -20.46 -45.91
N ASN A 51 41.57 -21.21 -44.84
CA ASN A 51 42.36 -22.27 -44.18
C ASN A 51 43.77 -22.04 -43.58
N GLY A 52 43.95 -22.63 -42.39
CA GLY A 52 45.12 -23.45 -42.03
C GLY A 52 45.94 -22.96 -40.83
N PHE A 53 45.64 -23.36 -39.59
CA PHE A 53 46.13 -24.54 -38.83
C PHE A 53 47.57 -24.48 -38.26
N LYS A 54 47.64 -24.58 -36.91
CA LYS A 54 48.62 -25.29 -36.03
C LYS A 54 50.10 -24.81 -36.07
N SER A 55 50.94 -24.85 -35.03
CA SER A 55 51.01 -25.50 -33.71
C SER A 55 52.33 -25.07 -33.02
N GLY A 56 52.46 -25.18 -31.69
CA GLY A 56 53.75 -25.51 -31.03
C GLY A 56 54.29 -24.56 -29.95
N LEU A 57 54.32 -25.06 -28.70
CA LEU A 57 54.99 -24.60 -27.45
C LEU A 57 56.51 -24.91 -27.46
N PRO A 58 57.33 -24.71 -26.37
CA PRO A 58 57.43 -23.67 -25.31
C PRO A 58 58.90 -23.23 -24.98
N GLY A 59 59.12 -22.25 -24.06
CA GLY A 59 60.36 -22.16 -23.25
C GLY A 59 60.93 -20.79 -22.79
N CYS A 60 60.79 -20.50 -21.49
CA CYS A 60 61.63 -19.76 -20.51
C CYS A 60 62.32 -18.36 -20.74
N SER A 61 61.95 -17.43 -19.84
CA SER A 61 62.81 -16.59 -18.93
C SER A 61 63.22 -15.13 -19.25
N SER A 62 62.98 -14.28 -18.23
CA SER A 62 63.67 -13.03 -17.81
C SER A 62 63.18 -11.64 -18.30
N CYS A 63 63.32 -10.67 -17.38
CA CYS A 63 62.67 -9.35 -17.24
C CYS A 63 63.17 -8.22 -18.16
N SER A 64 62.29 -7.28 -18.55
CA SER A 64 62.59 -5.84 -18.72
C SER A 64 61.35 -4.98 -19.05
N ARG A 65 61.31 -3.73 -18.55
CA ARG A 65 60.19 -2.74 -18.62
C ARG A 65 60.09 -2.02 -19.98
N ARG A 66 58.86 -1.82 -20.52
CA ARG A 66 58.20 -0.50 -20.79
C ARG A 66 56.99 -0.59 -21.74
N ARG A 67 55.88 -0.01 -21.27
CA ARG A 67 54.77 0.74 -21.94
C ARG A 67 54.09 0.20 -23.22
N SER A 68 52.77 -0.05 -23.04
CA SER A 68 51.65 0.52 -23.81
C SER A 68 51.47 0.10 -25.28
N THR A 69 50.56 -0.85 -25.53
CA THR A 69 49.16 -0.59 -25.97
C THR A 69 48.40 -1.92 -26.09
N SER A 70 47.10 -1.83 -25.81
CA SER A 70 46.08 -2.88 -25.80
C SER A 70 45.86 -3.59 -27.13
N VAL A 71 45.57 -4.91 -27.11
CA VAL A 71 44.28 -5.48 -27.56
C VAL A 71 44.01 -6.78 -26.80
N ASN A 72 42.77 -6.88 -26.32
CA ASN A 72 42.15 -7.98 -25.60
C ASN A 72 42.01 -9.26 -26.43
N ALA A 73 42.20 -10.42 -25.79
CA ALA A 73 41.44 -11.63 -26.08
C ALA A 73 41.27 -12.42 -24.77
N SER A 74 40.08 -12.32 -24.21
CA SER A 74 39.59 -13.00 -23.02
C SER A 74 39.24 -14.45 -23.32
N LEU A 75 39.68 -15.40 -22.48
CA LEU A 75 38.88 -16.51 -21.96
C LEU A 75 39.74 -17.40 -21.05
N GLY A 76 39.30 -17.61 -19.81
CA GLY A 76 39.77 -18.71 -18.96
C GLY A 76 40.32 -18.28 -17.61
N GLY A 77 39.41 -18.08 -16.65
CA GLY A 77 39.77 -17.83 -15.24
C GLY A 77 38.64 -17.23 -14.40
N LEU A 78 37.38 -17.41 -14.80
CA LEU A 78 36.21 -17.06 -14.00
C LEU A 78 35.97 -18.24 -13.06
N LEU A 79 36.36 -18.10 -11.79
CA LEU A 79 35.69 -18.63 -10.59
C LEU A 79 36.62 -18.40 -9.37
N SER A 80 36.03 -17.86 -8.30
CA SER A 80 36.56 -17.74 -6.92
C SER A 80 37.24 -16.43 -6.47
N GLY A 81 37.35 -15.38 -7.29
CA GLY A 81 38.16 -14.19 -6.93
C GLY A 81 37.45 -12.86 -6.63
N ILE A 82 36.22 -12.61 -7.11
CA ILE A 82 35.68 -11.23 -7.20
C ILE A 82 34.52 -10.92 -6.23
N PHE A 83 34.00 -11.89 -5.47
CA PHE A 83 32.87 -11.66 -4.55
C PHE A 83 33.23 -11.60 -3.06
N LYS A 84 34.45 -11.20 -2.72
CA LYS A 84 34.83 -10.88 -1.33
C LYS A 84 35.57 -9.57 -1.25
N GLY A 85 34.82 -8.51 -0.92
CA GLY A 85 35.34 -7.27 -0.37
C GLY A 85 35.35 -6.10 -1.34
N THR A 86 34.22 -5.40 -1.45
CA THR A 86 34.23 -3.96 -1.74
C THR A 86 33.11 -3.31 -0.95
N ASP A 87 33.46 -2.35 -0.11
CA ASP A 87 32.54 -1.54 0.65
C ASP A 87 31.75 -0.65 -0.33
N ASN A 88 30.58 -1.13 -0.79
CA ASN A 88 29.78 -0.47 -1.84
C ASN A 88 29.50 1.00 -1.51
N GLY A 89 29.39 1.35 -0.22
CA GLY A 89 29.13 2.73 0.22
C GLY A 89 30.27 3.69 -0.10
N GLU A 90 31.53 3.24 -0.09
CA GLU A 90 32.66 4.11 -0.40
C GLU A 90 32.77 4.38 -1.92
N SER A 91 32.43 3.38 -2.74
CA SER A 91 32.26 3.56 -4.18
C SER A 91 31.14 4.57 -4.48
N THR A 92 29.99 4.46 -3.82
CA THR A 92 28.90 5.44 -3.92
C THR A 92 29.36 6.84 -3.47
N ARG A 93 30.14 6.95 -2.39
CA ARG A 93 30.72 8.24 -1.95
C ARG A 93 31.54 8.89 -3.07
N GLN A 94 32.41 8.13 -3.72
CA GLN A 94 33.24 8.62 -4.83
C GLN A 94 32.40 9.03 -6.03
N GLN A 95 31.37 8.24 -6.38
CA GLN A 95 30.48 8.52 -7.50
C GLN A 95 29.78 9.88 -7.40
N TYR A 96 29.34 10.27 -6.20
CA TYR A 96 28.58 11.51 -5.97
C TYR A 96 29.42 12.67 -5.44
N ALA A 97 30.73 12.47 -5.20
CA ALA A 97 31.61 13.45 -4.57
C ALA A 97 31.64 14.80 -5.30
N SER A 98 31.62 14.81 -6.64
CA SER A 98 31.66 16.04 -7.45
C SER A 98 30.38 16.90 -7.30
N ILE A 99 29.22 16.26 -7.21
CA ILE A 99 27.94 16.93 -7.03
C ILE A 99 27.83 17.46 -5.59
N VAL A 100 28.21 16.65 -4.59
CA VAL A 100 28.28 17.07 -3.18
C VAL A 100 29.20 18.29 -3.03
N ALA A 101 30.37 18.28 -3.64
CA ALA A 101 31.28 19.42 -3.64
C ALA A 101 30.67 20.67 -4.31
N SER A 102 29.78 20.49 -5.30
CA SER A 102 29.09 21.60 -5.96
C SER A 102 28.00 22.21 -5.07
N VAL A 103 27.23 21.38 -4.35
CA VAL A 103 26.28 21.83 -3.32
C VAL A 103 27.03 22.58 -2.21
N ASN A 104 28.13 22.02 -1.72
CA ASN A 104 28.94 22.63 -0.65
C ASN A 104 29.52 23.99 -1.05
N ARG A 105 29.87 24.19 -2.32
CA ARG A 105 30.39 25.49 -2.82
C ARG A 105 29.35 26.62 -2.75
N LEU A 106 28.07 26.29 -2.87
CA LEU A 106 26.98 27.27 -2.80
C LEU A 106 26.60 27.66 -1.36
N GLU A 107 27.09 26.93 -0.35
CA GLU A 107 26.73 27.14 1.05
C GLU A 107 27.06 28.55 1.55
N THR A 108 28.22 29.09 1.19
CA THR A 108 28.64 30.45 1.60
C THR A 108 27.71 31.52 1.03
N GLU A 109 27.33 31.41 -0.25
CA GLU A 109 26.41 32.35 -0.90
C GLU A 109 25.02 32.25 -0.27
N ILE A 110 24.47 31.03 -0.17
CA ILE A 110 23.09 30.82 0.27
C ILE A 110 22.92 31.15 1.76
N SER A 111 23.91 30.86 2.60
CA SER A 111 23.86 31.21 4.03
C SER A 111 23.83 32.72 4.29
N SER A 112 24.32 33.54 3.34
CA SER A 112 24.29 35.00 3.43
C SER A 112 22.92 35.62 3.08
N LEU A 113 22.03 34.87 2.43
CA LEU A 113 20.71 35.34 2.03
C LEU A 113 19.80 35.55 3.24
N SER A 114 18.94 36.55 3.20
CA SER A 114 17.82 36.70 4.12
C SER A 114 16.75 35.62 3.89
N ASP A 115 15.82 35.47 4.84
CA ASP A 115 14.73 34.51 4.71
C ASP A 115 13.80 34.82 3.52
N SER A 116 13.65 36.10 3.15
CA SER A 116 12.87 36.50 1.97
C SER A 116 13.59 36.10 0.68
N GLU A 117 14.88 36.44 0.59
CA GLU A 117 15.69 36.11 -0.60
C GLU A 117 15.80 34.59 -0.79
N LEU A 118 15.85 33.80 0.29
CA LEU A 118 15.88 32.35 0.22
C LEU A 118 14.56 31.75 -0.30
N ARG A 119 13.41 32.40 -0.03
CA ARG A 119 12.12 32.05 -0.64
C ARG A 119 12.04 32.44 -2.10
N GLU A 120 12.52 33.63 -2.45
CA GLU A 120 12.57 34.12 -3.83
C GLU A 120 13.42 33.20 -4.73
N ARG A 121 14.44 32.53 -4.17
CA ARG A 121 15.18 31.47 -4.88
C ARG A 121 14.29 30.30 -5.32
N THR A 122 13.31 29.90 -4.50
CA THR A 122 12.33 28.89 -4.90
C THR A 122 11.53 29.33 -6.12
N ASP A 123 11.08 30.58 -6.15
CA ASP A 123 10.32 31.11 -7.29
C ASP A 123 11.17 31.14 -8.57
N ALA A 124 12.43 31.56 -8.46
CA ALA A 124 13.37 31.55 -9.58
C ALA A 124 13.62 30.13 -10.10
N LEU A 125 13.82 29.15 -9.21
CA LEU A 125 13.99 27.74 -9.56
C LEU A 125 12.71 27.15 -10.19
N LYS A 126 11.53 27.49 -9.67
CA LYS A 126 10.23 27.07 -10.21
C LYS A 126 10.01 27.59 -11.62
N GLN A 127 10.32 28.86 -11.88
CA GLN A 127 10.24 29.45 -13.22
C GLN A 127 11.18 28.76 -14.21
N ARG A 128 12.42 28.46 -13.79
CA ARG A 128 13.40 27.74 -14.63
C ARG A 128 12.95 26.31 -14.96
N ALA A 129 12.47 25.59 -13.95
CA ALA A 129 11.88 24.26 -14.11
C ALA A 129 10.70 24.26 -15.10
N GLN A 130 9.78 25.23 -14.97
CA GLN A 130 8.61 25.36 -15.85
C GLN A 130 8.97 25.78 -17.29
N ARG A 131 10.10 26.46 -17.48
CA ARG A 131 10.68 26.76 -18.82
C ARG A 131 11.38 25.55 -19.47
N GLY A 132 11.41 24.40 -18.79
CA GLY A 132 11.96 23.16 -19.32
C GLY A 132 13.43 22.89 -18.96
N GLU A 133 14.03 23.64 -18.03
CA GLU A 133 15.34 23.29 -17.49
C GLU A 133 15.28 21.94 -16.75
N SER A 134 16.29 21.09 -16.93
CA SER A 134 16.31 19.75 -16.33
C SER A 134 16.39 19.80 -14.81
N MET A 135 15.70 18.90 -14.11
CA MET A 135 15.79 18.80 -12.65
C MET A 135 17.22 18.47 -12.19
N ASP A 136 17.98 17.71 -12.98
CA ASP A 136 19.38 17.38 -12.68
C ASP A 136 20.30 18.62 -12.67
N SER A 137 20.07 19.60 -13.54
CA SER A 137 20.85 20.85 -13.55
C SER A 137 20.49 21.78 -12.40
N LEU A 138 19.22 21.77 -11.97
CA LEU A 138 18.74 22.54 -10.82
C LEU A 138 19.15 21.90 -9.48
N LEU A 139 19.48 20.61 -9.46
CA LEU A 139 19.73 19.84 -8.25
C LEU A 139 20.74 20.49 -7.29
N PRO A 140 21.93 20.94 -7.71
CA PRO A 140 22.91 21.48 -6.77
C PRO A 140 22.41 22.73 -6.04
N GLU A 141 21.75 23.64 -6.77
CA GLU A 141 21.19 24.86 -6.20
C GLU A 141 20.00 24.56 -5.29
N ALA A 142 19.06 23.73 -5.76
CA ALA A 142 17.90 23.32 -4.97
C ALA A 142 18.30 22.62 -3.66
N PHE A 143 19.27 21.71 -3.70
CA PHE A 143 19.74 21.00 -2.50
C PHE A 143 20.45 21.94 -1.52
N ALA A 144 21.18 22.93 -2.03
CA ALA A 144 21.84 23.91 -1.17
C ALA A 144 20.81 24.86 -0.50
N VAL A 145 19.75 25.26 -1.21
CA VAL A 145 18.61 26.01 -0.65
C VAL A 145 17.91 25.22 0.45
N VAL A 146 17.56 23.95 0.19
CA VAL A 146 16.90 23.08 1.19
C VAL A 146 17.80 22.83 2.39
N ARG A 147 19.11 22.64 2.19
CA ARG A 147 20.08 22.45 3.28
C ARG A 147 20.12 23.66 4.20
N GLU A 148 20.19 24.86 3.66
CA GLU A 148 20.19 26.09 4.46
C GLU A 148 18.84 26.31 5.16
N ALA A 149 17.73 26.08 4.46
CA ALA A 149 16.40 26.16 5.06
C ALA A 149 16.23 25.16 6.22
N SER A 150 16.70 23.92 6.06
CA SER A 150 16.72 22.93 7.15
C SER A 150 17.56 23.38 8.34
N ARG A 151 18.72 24.02 8.08
CA ARG A 151 19.56 24.56 9.15
C ARG A 151 18.86 25.67 9.93
N ARG A 152 18.18 26.59 9.24
CA ARG A 152 17.44 27.70 9.86
C ARG A 152 16.20 27.22 10.61
N VAL A 153 15.43 26.35 9.98
CA VAL A 153 14.11 25.93 10.46
C VAL A 153 14.22 24.80 11.46
N LEU A 154 15.05 23.78 11.24
CA LEU A 154 15.12 22.61 12.14
C LEU A 154 16.34 22.67 13.07
N GLY A 155 17.31 23.55 12.80
CA GLY A 155 18.62 23.51 13.45
C GLY A 155 19.48 22.34 12.97
N LEU A 156 19.07 21.65 11.91
CA LEU A 156 19.73 20.47 11.37
C LEU A 156 20.31 20.81 10.00
N ARG A 157 21.63 20.74 9.87
CA ARG A 157 22.32 20.85 8.58
C ARG A 157 22.44 19.45 7.96
N PRO A 158 21.76 19.14 6.83
CA PRO A 158 21.92 17.86 6.16
C PRO A 158 23.39 17.47 5.93
N PHE A 159 23.78 16.26 6.31
CA PHE A 159 25.12 15.72 6.08
C PHE A 159 25.38 15.40 4.61
N ASP A 160 26.65 15.24 4.24
CA ASP A 160 27.03 14.93 2.86
C ASP A 160 26.46 13.56 2.41
N VAL A 161 26.41 12.58 3.31
CA VAL A 161 25.77 11.29 3.06
C VAL A 161 24.25 11.40 2.86
N GLN A 162 23.60 12.38 3.50
CA GLN A 162 22.19 12.66 3.30
C GLN A 162 21.92 13.32 1.96
N LEU A 163 22.83 14.18 1.48
CA LEU A 163 22.77 14.70 0.11
C LEU A 163 22.89 13.56 -0.91
N ILE A 164 23.81 12.61 -0.69
CA ILE A 164 23.94 11.42 -1.55
C ILE A 164 22.64 10.62 -1.56
N GLY A 165 22.04 10.35 -0.39
CA GLY A 165 20.73 9.70 -0.30
C GLY A 165 19.66 10.43 -1.09
N GLY A 166 19.59 11.76 -0.98
CA GLY A 166 18.65 12.58 -1.76
C GLY A 166 18.88 12.49 -3.26
N MET A 167 20.13 12.41 -3.71
CA MET A 167 20.48 12.23 -5.13
C MET A 167 20.12 10.83 -5.64
N VAL A 168 20.29 9.79 -4.82
CA VAL A 168 19.87 8.41 -5.15
C VAL A 168 18.36 8.34 -5.31
N LEU A 169 17.61 8.91 -4.36
CA LEU A 169 16.15 9.01 -4.47
C LEU A 169 15.73 9.79 -5.71
N HIS A 170 16.37 10.94 -5.99
CA HIS A 170 16.09 11.71 -7.20
C HIS A 170 16.35 10.91 -8.48
N LYS A 171 17.24 9.90 -8.51
CA LYS A 171 17.41 9.05 -9.70
C LYS A 171 16.29 8.03 -9.92
N GLY A 172 15.40 7.82 -8.95
CA GLY A 172 14.42 6.74 -9.00
C GLY A 172 14.99 5.41 -8.48
N GLU A 173 15.92 5.45 -7.53
CA GLU A 173 16.55 4.27 -6.92
C GLU A 173 16.16 4.14 -5.44
N ILE A 174 16.47 2.99 -4.84
CA ILE A 174 16.34 2.78 -3.39
C ILE A 174 17.63 3.19 -2.69
N ALA A 175 17.53 4.14 -1.76
CA ALA A 175 18.63 4.53 -0.88
C ALA A 175 18.65 3.65 0.39
N GLU A 176 19.61 2.73 0.51
CA GLU A 176 19.83 2.01 1.77
C GLU A 176 20.64 2.90 2.73
N MET A 177 19.95 3.44 3.74
CA MET A 177 20.50 4.31 4.78
C MET A 177 20.20 3.72 6.15
N ARG A 178 21.25 3.43 6.93
CA ARG A 178 21.09 2.85 8.28
C ARG A 178 20.17 3.70 9.18
N THR A 179 19.51 3.05 10.12
CA THR A 179 18.60 3.72 11.05
C THR A 179 19.34 4.78 11.87
N GLY A 180 18.75 5.97 12.01
CA GLY A 180 19.39 7.12 12.65
C GLY A 180 20.31 7.95 11.73
N GLU A 181 20.41 7.65 10.44
CA GLU A 181 21.07 8.53 9.44
C GLU A 181 20.18 9.68 8.97
N GLY A 182 18.95 9.81 9.49
CA GLY A 182 18.04 10.92 9.18
C GLY A 182 17.25 10.76 7.88
N LYS A 183 16.72 9.56 7.60
CA LYS A 183 15.93 9.23 6.39
C LYS A 183 14.80 10.21 6.12
N THR A 184 14.04 10.55 7.15
CA THR A 184 12.93 11.53 7.08
C THR A 184 13.39 12.89 6.55
N LEU A 185 14.55 13.39 6.97
CA LEU A 185 15.13 14.64 6.47
C LEU A 185 15.61 14.52 5.01
N VAL A 186 16.12 13.35 4.64
CA VAL A 186 16.61 13.07 3.29
C VAL A 186 15.50 13.13 2.25
N ALA A 187 14.28 12.67 2.58
CA ALA A 187 13.15 12.70 1.65
C ALA A 187 12.75 14.11 1.18
N ILE A 188 12.99 15.14 2.00
CA ILE A 188 12.66 16.52 1.64
C ILE A 188 13.48 17.00 0.44
N LEU A 189 14.76 16.64 0.36
CA LEU A 189 15.68 17.11 -0.67
C LEU A 189 15.15 16.81 -2.10
N PRO A 190 14.87 15.54 -2.47
CA PRO A 190 14.30 15.25 -3.77
C PRO A 190 12.82 15.63 -3.86
N ALA A 191 12.06 15.65 -2.75
CA ALA A 191 10.66 16.08 -2.79
C ALA A 191 10.54 17.55 -3.19
N TYR A 192 11.35 18.44 -2.60
CA TYR A 192 11.43 19.85 -2.96
C TYR A 192 11.80 20.02 -4.44
N LEU A 193 12.90 19.39 -4.88
CA LEU A 193 13.38 19.50 -6.26
C LEU A 193 12.31 19.07 -7.28
N ASN A 194 11.69 17.90 -7.10
CA ASN A 194 10.69 17.41 -8.04
C ASN A 194 9.35 18.17 -7.93
N ALA A 195 9.05 18.80 -6.78
CA ALA A 195 7.87 19.65 -6.60
C ALA A 195 7.94 20.96 -7.38
N LEU A 196 9.14 21.44 -7.73
CA LEU A 196 9.33 22.64 -8.58
C LEU A 196 8.64 22.53 -9.95
N SER A 197 8.37 21.30 -10.41
CA SER A 197 7.61 21.06 -11.65
C SER A 197 6.13 21.46 -11.57
N GLY A 198 5.56 21.64 -10.37
CA GLY A 198 4.12 21.85 -10.15
C GLY A 198 3.25 20.59 -10.33
N LYS A 199 3.83 19.49 -10.80
CA LYS A 199 3.18 18.16 -10.89
C LYS A 199 3.25 17.37 -9.60
N GLY A 200 3.90 17.94 -8.59
CA GLY A 200 4.08 17.52 -7.19
C GLY A 200 4.48 16.09 -6.88
N VAL A 201 4.47 15.77 -5.58
CA VAL A 201 5.19 14.63 -5.02
C VAL A 201 4.38 13.94 -3.93
N HIS A 202 4.38 12.61 -3.91
CA HIS A 202 3.83 11.82 -2.82
C HIS A 202 4.97 11.26 -1.94
N VAL A 203 4.89 11.48 -0.64
CA VAL A 203 5.76 10.82 0.34
C VAL A 203 4.91 9.85 1.13
N VAL A 204 5.20 8.55 1.01
CA VAL A 204 4.42 7.48 1.62
C VAL A 204 5.19 6.93 2.82
N THR A 205 4.49 6.73 3.93
CA THR A 205 5.04 6.13 5.17
C THR A 205 4.16 4.94 5.58
N VAL A 206 4.63 4.17 6.55
CA VAL A 206 3.99 2.91 6.99
C VAL A 206 2.65 3.14 7.69
N ASN A 207 2.41 4.30 8.30
CA ASN A 207 1.15 4.58 9.00
C ASN A 207 0.84 6.08 9.11
N ASP A 208 -0.42 6.37 9.45
CA ASP A 208 -0.95 7.74 9.59
C ASP A 208 -0.20 8.59 10.62
N TYR A 209 0.30 7.99 11.72
CA TYR A 209 1.06 8.71 12.74
C TYR A 209 2.38 9.24 12.18
N LEU A 210 3.15 8.40 11.46
CA LEU A 210 4.40 8.81 10.84
C LEU A 210 4.17 9.85 9.73
N ALA A 211 3.14 9.66 8.91
CA ALA A 211 2.75 10.64 7.89
C ALA A 211 2.46 12.02 8.51
N ARG A 212 1.67 12.06 9.59
CA ARG A 212 1.35 13.28 10.33
C ARG A 212 2.61 13.90 10.94
N ARG A 213 3.38 13.12 11.68
CA ARG A 213 4.61 13.58 12.33
C ARG A 213 5.60 14.17 11.32
N ASP A 214 5.80 13.51 10.19
CA ASP A 214 6.77 13.96 9.19
C ASP A 214 6.27 15.22 8.46
N CYS A 215 4.97 15.28 8.16
CA CYS A 215 4.34 16.49 7.63
C CYS A 215 4.46 17.68 8.60
N GLU A 216 4.26 17.46 9.90
CA GLU A 216 4.40 18.49 10.95
C GLU A 216 5.87 18.88 11.18
N TRP A 217 6.79 17.92 11.20
CA TRP A 217 8.19 18.15 11.55
C TRP A 217 9.02 18.60 10.34
N VAL A 218 9.23 17.73 9.37
CA VAL A 218 10.09 18.02 8.22
C VAL A 218 9.38 18.85 7.15
N GLY A 219 8.05 18.81 7.08
CA GLY A 219 7.25 19.65 6.19
C GLY A 219 7.43 21.17 6.43
N GLN A 220 7.99 21.59 7.56
CA GLN A 220 8.31 22.99 7.83
C GLN A 220 9.31 23.58 6.83
N VAL A 221 10.26 22.78 6.35
CA VAL A 221 11.30 23.22 5.42
C VAL A 221 10.71 23.66 4.07
N PRO A 222 9.92 22.82 3.35
CA PRO A 222 9.27 23.26 2.12
C PRO A 222 8.24 24.37 2.34
N ARG A 223 7.49 24.39 3.47
CA ARG A 223 6.59 25.52 3.82
C ARG A 223 7.35 26.83 3.96
N PHE A 224 8.48 26.80 4.67
CA PHE A 224 9.34 27.96 4.83
C PHE A 224 9.88 28.47 3.49
N LEU A 225 10.14 27.57 2.54
CA LEU A 225 10.59 27.88 1.18
C LEU A 225 9.46 28.28 0.22
N GLY A 226 8.21 28.37 0.68
CA GLY A 226 7.06 28.83 -0.12
C GLY A 226 6.25 27.73 -0.80
N LEU A 227 6.51 26.45 -0.54
CA LEU A 227 5.71 25.33 -1.06
C LEU A 227 4.59 24.94 -0.10
N LYS A 228 3.45 24.50 -0.63
CA LYS A 228 2.37 23.90 0.17
C LYS A 228 2.60 22.41 0.42
N VAL A 229 2.30 21.94 1.63
CA VAL A 229 2.44 20.53 2.06
C VAL A 229 1.10 20.04 2.60
N GLY A 230 0.55 18.97 2.00
CA GLY A 230 -0.69 18.33 2.43
C GLY A 230 -0.47 17.06 3.26
N LEU A 231 -1.47 16.67 4.06
CA LEU A 231 -1.50 15.45 4.86
C LEU A 231 -2.77 14.66 4.53
N ILE A 232 -2.65 13.35 4.33
CA ILE A 232 -3.81 12.45 4.16
C ILE A 232 -3.89 11.51 5.36
N GLN A 233 -5.08 11.40 5.95
CA GLN A 233 -5.37 10.48 7.06
C GLN A 233 -6.67 9.71 6.80
N GLN A 234 -6.82 8.56 7.47
CA GLN A 234 -7.93 7.63 7.26
C GLN A 234 -9.31 8.28 7.43
N ASN A 235 -9.49 9.14 8.45
CA ASN A 235 -10.78 9.71 8.83
C ASN A 235 -11.15 11.01 8.09
N MET A 236 -10.39 11.40 7.06
CA MET A 236 -10.66 12.62 6.29
C MET A 236 -11.82 12.45 5.30
N THR A 237 -12.62 13.50 5.15
CA THR A 237 -13.69 13.55 4.15
C THR A 237 -13.10 13.66 2.73
N PRO A 238 -13.86 13.33 1.67
CA PRO A 238 -13.41 13.50 0.29
C PRO A 238 -12.94 14.93 -0.03
N GLU A 239 -13.61 15.95 0.50
CA GLU A 239 -13.28 17.36 0.28
C GLU A 239 -11.93 17.72 0.91
N GLN A 240 -11.70 17.28 2.15
CA GLN A 240 -10.43 17.44 2.85
C GLN A 240 -9.30 16.69 2.15
N ARG A 241 -9.56 15.46 1.69
CA ARG A 241 -8.59 14.68 0.92
C ARG A 241 -8.23 15.38 -0.36
N LYS A 242 -9.22 15.91 -1.07
CA LYS A 242 -9.01 16.72 -2.25
C LYS A 242 -8.08 17.87 -1.88
N GLU A 243 -8.42 18.74 -0.92
CA GLU A 243 -7.59 19.87 -0.46
C GLU A 243 -6.13 19.48 -0.12
N ASN A 244 -5.90 18.31 0.46
CA ASN A 244 -4.55 17.85 0.80
C ASN A 244 -3.80 17.22 -0.38
N TYR A 245 -4.53 16.53 -1.25
CA TYR A 245 -4.08 16.21 -2.60
C TYR A 245 -4.15 17.43 -3.52
N LEU A 246 -4.33 18.63 -2.96
CA LEU A 246 -4.39 19.98 -3.51
C LEU A 246 -3.30 20.83 -2.74
N CYS A 247 -2.03 20.46 -2.61
CA CYS A 247 -0.88 21.33 -2.33
C CYS A 247 0.17 21.37 -3.50
N ASP A 248 1.31 22.08 -3.44
CA ASP A 248 2.39 21.88 -4.46
C ASP A 248 2.81 20.40 -4.48
N ILE A 249 2.61 19.78 -3.32
CA ILE A 249 2.28 18.39 -3.11
C ILE A 249 0.76 18.14 -3.39
N THR A 250 0.41 18.01 -4.69
CA THR A 250 -0.87 17.50 -5.32
C THR A 250 -1.99 18.50 -5.63
N TYR A 251 -2.74 18.57 -6.77
CA TYR A 251 -4.11 19.18 -6.98
C TYR A 251 -4.86 18.49 -8.19
N SER A 252 -6.18 18.13 -8.16
CA SER A 252 -7.15 17.99 -9.32
C SER A 252 -8.69 17.81 -8.97
N VAL A 253 -9.60 17.67 -9.98
CA VAL A 253 -11.01 18.17 -10.17
C VAL A 253 -12.22 17.36 -9.60
N GLU A 254 -13.30 18.11 -9.35
CA GLU A 254 -14.70 17.96 -8.82
C GLU A 254 -15.36 16.67 -8.30
N GLU A 255 -14.83 15.46 -8.46
CA GLU A 255 -15.29 14.28 -7.69
C GLU A 255 -14.14 13.34 -7.30
N LEU A 256 -13.03 13.43 -8.04
CA LEU A 256 -11.82 12.69 -7.77
C LEU A 256 -10.96 13.46 -6.78
N VAL A 257 -10.50 12.75 -5.74
CA VAL A 257 -9.61 13.35 -4.75
C VAL A 257 -8.16 13.43 -5.25
N LEU A 258 -7.75 12.58 -6.21
CA LEU A 258 -6.37 12.45 -6.69
C LEU A 258 -6.13 13.22 -8.01
N ARG A 259 -4.88 13.67 -8.20
CA ARG A 259 -4.33 14.09 -9.51
C ARG A 259 -3.56 12.94 -10.17
N ASP A 260 -3.09 13.16 -11.40
CA ASP A 260 -2.14 12.27 -12.06
C ASP A 260 -0.87 11.99 -11.24
N PHE A 261 -0.41 10.73 -11.26
CA PHE A 261 0.81 10.33 -10.59
C PHE A 261 2.05 10.95 -11.25
N ASN A 262 3.02 11.40 -10.44
CA ASN A 262 4.25 12.05 -10.92
C ASN A 262 5.51 11.47 -10.28
N TYR A 263 5.72 11.75 -8.99
CA TYR A 263 6.89 11.27 -8.25
C TYR A 263 6.48 10.74 -6.87
N CYS A 264 6.95 9.55 -6.51
CA CYS A 264 6.71 8.94 -5.20
C CYS A 264 8.01 8.60 -4.49
N VAL A 265 8.10 9.01 -3.22
CA VAL A 265 9.14 8.62 -2.27
C VAL A 265 8.50 7.72 -1.22
N ILE A 266 8.91 6.45 -1.18
CA ILE A 266 8.43 5.50 -0.17
C ILE A 266 9.45 5.45 0.98
N ASP A 267 9.05 5.91 2.17
CA ASP A 267 9.80 5.62 3.39
C ASP A 267 9.56 4.17 3.82
N GLU A 268 10.60 3.53 4.35
CA GLU A 268 10.57 2.14 4.77
C GLU A 268 10.06 1.20 3.64
N VAL A 269 10.64 1.38 2.45
CA VAL A 269 10.22 0.72 1.20
C VAL A 269 10.16 -0.80 1.30
N ASP A 270 11.02 -1.42 2.10
CA ASP A 270 11.02 -2.85 2.33
C ASP A 270 9.78 -3.32 3.09
N SER A 271 9.22 -2.53 4.00
CA SER A 271 7.98 -2.94 4.63
C SER A 271 6.75 -2.72 3.77
N ILE A 272 6.72 -1.65 2.98
CA ILE A 272 5.54 -1.38 2.14
C ILE A 272 5.53 -2.31 0.91
N LEU A 273 6.66 -2.44 0.23
CA LEU A 273 6.74 -3.19 -1.04
C LEU A 273 7.07 -4.68 -0.87
N ILE A 274 7.45 -5.14 0.33
CA ILE A 274 7.77 -6.56 0.58
C ILE A 274 6.90 -7.13 1.70
N ASP A 275 6.86 -6.49 2.89
CA ASP A 275 6.09 -7.04 4.02
C ASP A 275 4.57 -6.90 3.82
N GLU A 276 4.08 -5.71 3.45
CA GLU A 276 2.66 -5.42 3.22
C GLU A 276 2.16 -5.92 1.87
N ALA A 277 3.04 -5.98 0.87
CA ALA A 277 2.73 -6.42 -0.49
C ALA A 277 2.42 -7.93 -0.63
N ARG A 278 2.19 -8.62 0.50
CA ARG A 278 1.68 -10.00 0.57
C ARG A 278 0.18 -10.08 0.32
N THR A 279 -0.55 -9.00 0.56
CA THR A 279 -2.01 -8.93 0.38
C THR A 279 -2.37 -7.78 -0.55
N PRO A 280 -3.29 -7.96 -1.50
CA PRO A 280 -3.72 -6.89 -2.37
C PRO A 280 -4.64 -5.91 -1.62
N LEU A 281 -4.75 -4.69 -2.13
CA LEU A 281 -5.75 -3.72 -1.69
C LEU A 281 -7.10 -4.12 -2.29
N ILE A 282 -8.12 -4.27 -1.45
CA ILE A 282 -9.46 -4.71 -1.85
C ILE A 282 -10.51 -3.77 -1.25
N ILE A 283 -11.39 -3.26 -2.10
CA ILE A 283 -12.63 -2.60 -1.68
C ILE A 283 -13.76 -3.60 -1.89
N SER A 284 -14.48 -3.93 -0.82
CA SER A 284 -15.63 -4.83 -0.90
C SER A 284 -16.93 -4.11 -0.53
N GLY A 285 -18.03 -4.53 -1.15
CA GLY A 285 -19.38 -4.02 -0.86
C GLY A 285 -20.36 -5.16 -0.61
N PRO A 286 -21.52 -4.90 0.00
CA PRO A 286 -22.56 -5.92 0.13
C PRO A 286 -23.12 -6.27 -1.26
N ALA A 287 -23.31 -7.57 -1.51
CA ALA A 287 -24.13 -8.04 -2.63
C ALA A 287 -25.59 -7.59 -2.43
N GLU A 288 -26.33 -7.40 -3.52
CA GLU A 288 -27.73 -6.93 -3.46
C GLU A 288 -28.69 -8.01 -2.93
N LYS A 289 -28.39 -9.31 -3.13
CA LYS A 289 -29.22 -10.44 -2.66
C LYS A 289 -28.36 -11.61 -2.14
N PRO A 290 -28.78 -12.30 -1.07
CA PRO A 290 -28.20 -13.59 -0.69
C PRO A 290 -28.49 -14.63 -1.78
N SER A 291 -27.51 -15.46 -2.15
CA SER A 291 -27.70 -16.48 -3.17
C SER A 291 -28.41 -17.71 -2.59
N ASP A 292 -29.51 -18.14 -3.22
CA ASP A 292 -30.18 -19.41 -2.90
C ASP A 292 -29.28 -20.64 -3.13
N GLN A 293 -28.17 -20.47 -3.87
CA GLN A 293 -27.19 -21.51 -4.17
C GLN A 293 -26.55 -22.07 -2.90
N TYR A 294 -26.35 -21.26 -1.86
CA TYR A 294 -25.79 -21.72 -0.59
C TYR A 294 -26.66 -22.79 0.09
N TYR A 295 -27.99 -22.65 0.04
CA TYR A 295 -28.89 -23.66 0.60
C TYR A 295 -28.85 -24.97 -0.19
N LYS A 296 -28.76 -24.89 -1.52
CA LYS A 296 -28.61 -26.08 -2.38
C LYS A 296 -27.26 -26.77 -2.14
N ALA A 297 -26.18 -26.01 -2.08
CA ALA A 297 -24.84 -26.53 -1.81
C ALA A 297 -24.72 -27.15 -0.40
N ALA A 298 -25.34 -26.55 0.63
CA ALA A 298 -25.40 -27.14 1.97
C ALA A 298 -26.11 -28.50 1.98
N LYS A 299 -27.19 -28.65 1.19
CA LYS A 299 -27.87 -29.94 1.02
C LYS A 299 -26.98 -30.98 0.32
N ILE A 300 -26.28 -30.58 -0.75
CA ILE A 300 -25.32 -31.46 -1.45
C ILE A 300 -24.22 -31.90 -0.48
N ALA A 301 -23.58 -30.96 0.23
CA ALA A 301 -22.54 -31.27 1.21
C ALA A 301 -23.05 -32.20 2.32
N SER A 302 -24.31 -32.08 2.74
CA SER A 302 -24.92 -32.98 3.72
C SER A 302 -25.11 -34.40 3.19
N ALA A 303 -25.37 -34.57 1.89
CA ALA A 303 -25.54 -35.86 1.24
C ALA A 303 -24.20 -36.53 0.89
N PHE A 304 -23.14 -35.75 0.64
CA PHE A 304 -21.83 -36.25 0.24
C PHE A 304 -21.07 -36.89 1.42
N GLU A 305 -20.34 -37.96 1.13
CA GLU A 305 -19.53 -38.71 2.10
C GLU A 305 -18.02 -38.51 1.90
N ARG A 306 -17.29 -38.38 3.02
CA ARG A 306 -15.82 -38.26 3.05
C ARG A 306 -15.17 -39.53 2.48
N ASP A 307 -14.07 -39.35 1.75
CA ASP A 307 -13.29 -40.38 1.04
C ASP A 307 -14.01 -41.11 -0.10
N ILE A 308 -15.29 -40.80 -0.34
CA ILE A 308 -16.03 -41.24 -1.53
C ILE A 308 -16.22 -40.08 -2.49
N HIS A 309 -16.78 -38.97 -2.02
CA HIS A 309 -17.12 -37.80 -2.84
C HIS A 309 -16.07 -36.70 -2.70
N TYR A 310 -15.40 -36.59 -1.55
CA TYR A 310 -14.36 -35.58 -1.31
C TYR A 310 -13.28 -36.07 -0.35
N THR A 311 -12.11 -35.45 -0.42
CA THR A 311 -10.97 -35.67 0.48
C THR A 311 -10.68 -34.40 1.28
N VAL A 312 -10.18 -34.54 2.51
CA VAL A 312 -9.94 -33.43 3.45
C VAL A 312 -8.47 -33.43 3.87
N ASP A 313 -7.77 -32.30 3.66
CA ASP A 313 -6.45 -32.05 4.23
C ASP A 313 -6.60 -31.13 5.45
N GLU A 314 -6.55 -31.73 6.64
CA GLU A 314 -6.68 -31.02 7.91
C GLU A 314 -5.49 -30.10 8.20
N LYS A 315 -4.30 -30.38 7.64
CA LYS A 315 -3.09 -29.58 7.85
C LYS A 315 -3.14 -28.28 7.04
N GLN A 316 -3.60 -28.36 5.80
CA GLN A 316 -3.78 -27.19 4.94
C GLN A 316 -5.17 -26.53 5.13
N LYS A 317 -6.06 -27.16 5.90
CA LYS A 317 -7.48 -26.78 6.04
C LYS A 317 -8.17 -26.64 4.66
N THR A 318 -7.90 -27.59 3.75
CA THR A 318 -8.47 -27.62 2.39
C THR A 318 -9.30 -28.88 2.16
N VAL A 319 -10.20 -28.81 1.19
CA VAL A 319 -11.07 -29.91 0.76
C VAL A 319 -11.00 -29.98 -0.75
N LEU A 320 -10.93 -31.19 -1.29
CA LEU A 320 -10.93 -31.47 -2.73
C LEU A 320 -12.05 -32.45 -3.06
N LEU A 321 -12.81 -32.19 -4.12
CA LEU A 321 -13.76 -33.16 -4.65
C LEU A 321 -12.99 -34.28 -5.36
N THR A 322 -13.51 -35.49 -5.25
CA THR A 322 -13.08 -36.65 -6.05
C THR A 322 -13.85 -36.69 -7.37
N GLU A 323 -13.43 -37.51 -8.33
CA GLU A 323 -14.14 -37.68 -9.61
C GLU A 323 -15.64 -38.02 -9.41
N GLN A 324 -15.95 -38.96 -8.52
CA GLN A 324 -17.34 -39.32 -8.20
C GLN A 324 -18.13 -38.12 -7.61
N GLY A 325 -17.49 -37.35 -6.72
CA GLY A 325 -18.12 -36.16 -6.16
C GLY A 325 -18.36 -35.05 -7.17
N TYR A 326 -17.58 -34.98 -8.26
CA TYR A 326 -17.87 -34.08 -9.38
C TYR A 326 -19.09 -34.54 -10.15
N GLU A 327 -19.10 -35.80 -10.60
CA GLU A 327 -20.20 -36.38 -11.39
C GLU A 327 -21.54 -36.27 -10.66
N ASP A 328 -21.58 -36.67 -9.39
CA ASP A 328 -22.81 -36.63 -8.60
C ASP A 328 -23.30 -35.20 -8.34
N ALA A 329 -22.38 -34.25 -8.15
CA ALA A 329 -22.74 -32.84 -7.95
C ALA A 329 -23.29 -32.22 -9.24
N GLU A 330 -22.70 -32.55 -10.38
CA GLU A 330 -23.15 -32.12 -11.71
C GLU A 330 -24.55 -32.67 -12.04
N GLU A 331 -24.80 -33.94 -11.73
CA GLU A 331 -26.12 -34.56 -11.90
C GLU A 331 -27.18 -33.92 -10.99
N ILE A 332 -26.88 -33.72 -9.70
CA ILE A 332 -27.82 -33.11 -8.75
C ILE A 332 -28.16 -31.66 -9.12
N LEU A 333 -27.19 -30.93 -9.66
CA LEU A 333 -27.36 -29.52 -10.03
C LEU A 333 -27.89 -29.33 -11.46
N ASP A 334 -27.95 -30.38 -12.27
CA ASP A 334 -28.27 -30.35 -13.70
C ASP A 334 -27.35 -29.41 -14.50
N VAL A 335 -26.04 -29.50 -14.21
CA VAL A 335 -24.99 -28.70 -14.86
C VAL A 335 -23.94 -29.60 -15.48
N LYS A 336 -23.25 -29.11 -16.52
CA LYS A 336 -22.21 -29.89 -17.23
C LYS A 336 -20.81 -29.71 -16.67
N ASP A 337 -20.56 -28.62 -15.95
CA ASP A 337 -19.27 -28.27 -15.39
C ASP A 337 -19.48 -27.39 -14.15
N LEU A 338 -19.07 -27.88 -12.98
CA LEU A 338 -19.13 -27.09 -11.74
C LEU A 338 -18.22 -25.84 -11.77
N TYR A 339 -17.22 -25.83 -12.64
CA TYR A 339 -16.26 -24.74 -12.82
C TYR A 339 -16.63 -23.76 -13.92
N ASP A 340 -17.87 -23.76 -14.41
CA ASP A 340 -18.33 -22.69 -15.30
C ASP A 340 -18.27 -21.32 -14.56
N PRO A 341 -17.49 -20.33 -15.06
CA PRO A 341 -17.35 -19.02 -14.42
C PRO A 341 -18.68 -18.23 -14.33
N ARG A 342 -19.71 -18.61 -15.07
CA ARG A 342 -21.03 -17.96 -15.08
C ARG A 342 -21.91 -18.40 -13.91
N GLU A 343 -21.83 -19.68 -13.52
CA GLU A 343 -22.68 -20.25 -12.46
C GLU A 343 -21.92 -20.47 -11.14
N GLN A 344 -20.61 -20.72 -11.20
CA GLN A 344 -19.68 -20.78 -10.07
C GLN A 344 -20.02 -21.82 -8.99
N TRP A 345 -20.73 -22.89 -9.33
CA TRP A 345 -21.20 -23.92 -8.38
C TRP A 345 -20.10 -24.56 -7.54
N ALA A 346 -18.91 -24.77 -8.11
CA ALA A 346 -17.79 -25.38 -7.40
C ALA A 346 -17.43 -24.63 -6.10
N SER A 347 -17.49 -23.29 -6.09
CA SER A 347 -17.16 -22.49 -4.90
C SER A 347 -18.16 -22.75 -3.77
N TYR A 348 -19.45 -22.74 -4.10
CA TYR A 348 -20.52 -23.01 -3.13
C TYR A 348 -20.43 -24.41 -2.55
N VAL A 349 -20.23 -25.43 -3.41
CA VAL A 349 -20.14 -26.84 -2.99
C VAL A 349 -18.89 -27.06 -2.12
N LEU A 350 -17.72 -26.59 -2.56
CA LEU A 350 -16.47 -26.73 -1.79
C LEU A 350 -16.55 -26.01 -0.45
N ASN A 351 -17.12 -24.80 -0.41
CA ASN A 351 -17.29 -24.06 0.85
C ASN A 351 -18.31 -24.73 1.78
N ALA A 352 -19.38 -25.32 1.24
CA ALA A 352 -20.34 -26.09 2.03
C ALA A 352 -19.69 -27.34 2.65
N ILE A 353 -18.84 -28.05 1.90
CA ILE A 353 -18.10 -29.21 2.43
C ILE A 353 -17.03 -28.77 3.44
N LYS A 354 -16.29 -27.67 3.17
CA LYS A 354 -15.38 -27.07 4.17
C LYS A 354 -16.12 -26.71 5.45
N ALA A 355 -17.25 -26.02 5.33
CA ALA A 355 -18.09 -25.67 6.47
C ALA A 355 -18.56 -26.92 7.23
N LYS A 356 -18.91 -28.01 6.53
CA LYS A 356 -19.28 -29.29 7.13
C LYS A 356 -18.14 -29.90 7.95
N GLU A 357 -16.97 -30.08 7.37
CA GLU A 357 -15.86 -30.89 7.92
C GLU A 357 -14.88 -30.12 8.80
N LEU A 358 -14.50 -28.90 8.39
CA LEU A 358 -13.39 -28.16 9.00
C LEU A 358 -13.85 -27.10 10.01
N PHE A 359 -15.12 -26.71 9.96
CA PHE A 359 -15.70 -25.68 10.82
C PHE A 359 -16.81 -26.29 11.68
N LEU A 360 -16.40 -26.71 12.87
CA LEU A 360 -17.23 -27.37 13.85
C LEU A 360 -17.87 -26.37 14.81
N ARG A 361 -19.16 -26.58 15.06
CA ARG A 361 -19.91 -25.84 16.06
C ARG A 361 -19.36 -26.11 17.46
N ASP A 362 -19.36 -25.09 18.29
CA ASP A 362 -18.82 -25.03 19.66
C ASP A 362 -17.29 -25.19 19.76
N VAL A 363 -16.58 -25.29 18.63
CA VAL A 363 -15.11 -25.27 18.54
C VAL A 363 -14.64 -24.03 17.78
N ASN A 364 -15.03 -23.91 16.51
CA ASN A 364 -14.61 -22.79 15.65
C ASN A 364 -15.61 -21.62 15.69
N TYR A 365 -16.86 -21.88 16.08
CA TYR A 365 -17.90 -20.87 16.24
C TYR A 365 -19.04 -21.32 17.15
N ILE A 366 -19.84 -20.36 17.60
CA ILE A 366 -21.09 -20.59 18.32
C ILE A 366 -22.23 -19.85 17.64
N ILE A 367 -23.46 -20.27 17.90
CA ILE A 367 -24.67 -19.58 17.43
C ILE A 367 -25.30 -18.84 18.61
N ARG A 368 -25.50 -17.53 18.47
CA ARG A 368 -26.26 -16.72 19.43
C ARG A 368 -27.17 -15.75 18.68
N ALA A 369 -28.39 -15.57 19.17
CA ALA A 369 -29.38 -14.67 18.58
C ALA A 369 -29.60 -14.87 17.06
N LYS A 370 -29.52 -16.14 16.59
CA LYS A 370 -29.58 -16.53 15.17
C LYS A 370 -28.43 -16.02 14.29
N GLU A 371 -27.29 -15.67 14.90
CA GLU A 371 -26.06 -15.29 14.20
C GLU A 371 -24.90 -16.24 14.53
N VAL A 372 -24.01 -16.45 13.56
CA VAL A 372 -22.75 -17.20 13.72
C VAL A 372 -21.68 -16.28 14.28
N LEU A 373 -21.13 -16.62 15.45
CA LEU A 373 -20.03 -15.88 16.07
C LEU A 373 -18.78 -16.76 16.13
N ILE A 374 -17.70 -16.30 15.51
CA ILE A 374 -16.44 -17.04 15.46
C ILE A 374 -15.82 -17.13 16.87
N VAL A 375 -15.31 -18.30 17.21
CA VAL A 375 -14.56 -18.54 18.45
C VAL A 375 -13.11 -18.76 18.09
N ASP A 376 -12.22 -18.12 18.83
CA ASP A 376 -10.79 -18.37 18.74
C ASP A 376 -10.47 -19.75 19.35
N GLU A 377 -9.93 -20.66 18.54
CA GLU A 377 -9.60 -22.04 18.90
C GLU A 377 -8.65 -22.14 20.11
N PHE A 378 -7.76 -21.15 20.31
CA PHE A 378 -6.76 -21.18 21.38
C PHE A 378 -7.28 -20.60 22.69
N THR A 379 -8.11 -19.55 22.61
CA THR A 379 -8.55 -18.81 23.81
C THR A 379 -9.99 -19.11 24.22
N GLY A 380 -10.78 -19.77 23.36
CA GLY A 380 -12.21 -19.99 23.56
C GLY A 380 -13.04 -18.69 23.59
N ARG A 381 -12.44 -17.55 23.21
CA ARG A 381 -13.10 -16.24 23.23
C ARG A 381 -13.91 -16.03 21.97
N VAL A 382 -15.08 -15.42 22.14
CA VAL A 382 -15.98 -15.05 21.03
C VAL A 382 -15.47 -13.78 20.36
N MET A 383 -15.19 -13.84 19.06
CA MET A 383 -14.73 -12.73 18.24
C MET A 383 -15.90 -12.01 17.56
N GLN A 384 -16.53 -11.09 18.29
CA GLN A 384 -17.67 -10.31 17.78
C GLN A 384 -17.28 -9.45 16.56
N GLY A 385 -18.16 -9.41 15.56
CA GLY A 385 -17.97 -8.62 14.33
C GLY A 385 -17.01 -9.22 13.30
N ARG A 386 -16.38 -10.37 13.58
CA ARG A 386 -15.54 -11.08 12.61
C ARG A 386 -16.35 -12.08 11.79
N ARG A 387 -16.00 -12.22 10.51
CA ARG A 387 -16.58 -13.18 9.56
C ARG A 387 -15.48 -13.86 8.76
N TRP A 388 -15.76 -15.06 8.27
CA TRP A 388 -14.88 -15.72 7.30
C TRP A 388 -15.15 -15.16 5.89
N SER A 389 -14.12 -15.12 5.06
CA SER A 389 -14.18 -14.60 3.68
C SER A 389 -14.69 -15.65 2.68
N ASP A 390 -14.87 -15.22 1.44
CA ASP A 390 -15.06 -16.09 0.26
C ASP A 390 -16.29 -17.00 0.36
N GLY A 391 -17.40 -16.50 0.87
CA GLY A 391 -18.64 -17.26 0.99
C GLY A 391 -18.65 -18.32 2.10
N LEU A 392 -17.54 -18.53 2.82
CA LEU A 392 -17.45 -19.55 3.85
C LEU A 392 -18.35 -19.25 5.06
N HIS A 393 -18.48 -17.98 5.45
CA HIS A 393 -19.38 -17.60 6.53
C HIS A 393 -20.84 -17.88 6.17
N GLN A 394 -21.23 -17.56 4.93
CA GLN A 394 -22.54 -17.85 4.36
C GLN A 394 -22.79 -19.37 4.27
N ALA A 395 -21.78 -20.15 3.91
CA ALA A 395 -21.86 -21.60 3.89
C ALA A 395 -22.07 -22.20 5.30
N VAL A 396 -21.44 -21.63 6.33
CA VAL A 396 -21.68 -22.01 7.74
C VAL A 396 -23.09 -21.59 8.19
N GLU A 397 -23.55 -20.39 7.83
CA GLU A 397 -24.93 -19.95 8.08
C GLU A 397 -25.95 -20.91 7.42
N ALA A 398 -25.70 -21.30 6.16
CA ALA A 398 -26.53 -22.25 5.42
C ALA A 398 -26.51 -23.67 6.02
N LYS A 399 -25.32 -24.16 6.43
CA LYS A 399 -25.14 -25.44 7.13
C LYS A 399 -26.02 -25.51 8.38
N GLU A 400 -26.08 -24.43 9.15
CA GLU A 400 -26.83 -24.36 10.40
C GLU A 400 -28.31 -23.92 10.21
N GLY A 401 -28.76 -23.72 8.96
CA GLY A 401 -30.13 -23.32 8.64
C GLY A 401 -30.49 -21.90 9.09
N LEU A 402 -29.50 -21.01 9.21
CA LEU A 402 -29.69 -19.61 9.60
C LEU A 402 -29.96 -18.72 8.37
N PRO A 403 -30.58 -17.54 8.57
CA PRO A 403 -30.74 -16.56 7.49
C PRO A 403 -29.38 -16.12 6.96
N ILE A 404 -29.13 -16.40 5.68
CA ILE A 404 -27.86 -16.08 5.02
C ILE A 404 -27.76 -14.58 4.83
N GLN A 405 -26.65 -14.02 5.29
CA GLN A 405 -26.38 -12.61 5.12
C GLN A 405 -25.73 -12.33 3.76
N ASN A 406 -25.94 -11.12 3.23
CA ASN A 406 -25.39 -10.73 1.93
C ASN A 406 -23.87 -10.94 1.92
N GLU A 407 -23.39 -11.57 0.85
CA GLU A 407 -21.96 -11.76 0.64
C GLU A 407 -21.24 -10.43 0.40
N SER A 408 -19.98 -10.36 0.80
CA SER A 408 -19.13 -9.21 0.48
C SER A 408 -18.42 -9.46 -0.85
N ILE A 409 -18.72 -8.65 -1.85
CA ILE A 409 -18.19 -8.77 -3.20
C ILE A 409 -17.08 -7.76 -3.44
N THR A 410 -16.04 -8.16 -4.16
CA THR A 410 -14.93 -7.25 -4.51
C THR A 410 -15.39 -6.26 -5.58
N LEU A 411 -15.40 -4.97 -5.24
CA LEU A 411 -15.76 -3.86 -6.14
C LEU A 411 -14.55 -3.32 -6.89
N ALA A 412 -13.40 -3.30 -6.23
CA ALA A 412 -12.12 -2.92 -6.81
C ALA A 412 -11.00 -3.65 -6.08
N SER A 413 -9.98 -4.06 -6.83
CA SER A 413 -8.75 -4.59 -6.25
C SER A 413 -7.53 -4.13 -7.04
N ILE A 414 -6.41 -3.95 -6.34
CA ILE A 414 -5.09 -3.68 -6.92
C ILE A 414 -4.00 -4.19 -5.99
N SER A 415 -2.98 -4.84 -6.54
CA SER A 415 -1.78 -5.18 -5.76
C SER A 415 -0.97 -3.93 -5.40
N TYR A 416 -0.21 -3.98 -4.30
CA TYR A 416 0.73 -2.91 -3.96
C TYR A 416 1.74 -2.66 -5.10
N GLN A 417 2.20 -3.74 -5.72
CA GLN A 417 3.11 -3.76 -6.86
C GLN A 417 2.59 -2.87 -7.99
N ASN A 418 1.43 -3.23 -8.56
CA ASN A 418 0.86 -2.51 -9.69
C ASN A 418 0.39 -1.11 -9.32
N PHE A 419 -0.04 -0.87 -8.08
CA PHE A 419 -0.36 0.48 -7.61
C PHE A 419 0.86 1.42 -7.69
N PHE A 420 2.00 1.01 -7.15
CA PHE A 420 3.20 1.87 -7.15
C PHE A 420 3.87 1.97 -8.52
N LEU A 421 3.72 0.97 -9.39
CA LEU A 421 4.19 1.03 -10.78
C LEU A 421 3.44 2.06 -11.64
N GLN A 422 2.30 2.59 -11.19
CA GLN A 422 1.60 3.70 -11.86
C GLN A 422 2.33 5.04 -11.73
N PHE A 423 3.28 5.17 -10.80
CA PHE A 423 4.09 6.38 -10.68
C PHE A 423 5.18 6.41 -11.76
N PRO A 424 5.26 7.46 -12.60
CA PRO A 424 6.30 7.59 -13.62
C PRO A 424 7.72 7.55 -13.05
N LYS A 425 7.88 8.02 -11.80
CA LYS A 425 9.14 8.00 -11.08
C LYS A 425 8.90 7.56 -9.64
N LEU A 426 9.43 6.39 -9.31
CA LEU A 426 9.31 5.75 -8.01
C LEU A 426 10.69 5.66 -7.36
N CYS A 427 10.78 5.91 -6.06
CA CYS A 427 12.00 5.71 -5.29
C CYS A 427 11.64 5.32 -3.85
N GLY A 428 12.63 4.86 -3.08
CA GLY A 428 12.38 4.51 -1.70
C GLY A 428 13.62 4.56 -0.83
N MET A 429 13.43 4.57 0.47
CA MET A 429 14.52 4.55 1.44
C MET A 429 14.24 3.53 2.54
N THR A 430 15.28 2.87 3.02
CA THR A 430 15.19 1.93 4.15
C THR A 430 16.58 1.65 4.72
N GLY A 431 16.68 1.05 5.89
CA GLY A 431 17.96 0.61 6.47
C GLY A 431 18.48 -0.74 5.96
N THR A 432 17.66 -1.47 5.20
CA THR A 432 17.87 -2.91 5.00
C THR A 432 17.37 -3.45 3.64
N ALA A 433 17.51 -2.70 2.54
CA ALA A 433 17.02 -3.11 1.21
C ALA A 433 17.91 -4.13 0.48
N SER A 434 19.22 -4.18 0.77
CA SER A 434 20.19 -4.98 0.01
C SER A 434 19.93 -6.48 0.02
N THR A 435 19.19 -7.01 1.00
CA THR A 435 18.83 -8.44 1.01
C THR A 435 17.86 -8.78 -0.12
N GLU A 436 16.93 -7.88 -0.44
CA GLU A 436 15.87 -8.08 -1.43
C GLU A 436 16.15 -7.35 -2.75
N SER A 437 17.41 -7.00 -3.03
CA SER A 437 17.74 -6.19 -4.22
C SER A 437 17.27 -6.82 -5.53
N ALA A 438 17.30 -8.15 -5.63
CA ALA A 438 16.82 -8.89 -6.79
C ALA A 438 15.30 -8.78 -6.98
N GLU A 439 14.52 -8.79 -5.88
CA GLU A 439 13.06 -8.60 -5.92
C GLU A 439 12.71 -7.17 -6.34
N PHE A 440 13.37 -6.17 -5.78
CA PHE A 440 13.17 -4.76 -6.15
C PHE A 440 13.49 -4.50 -7.63
N GLU A 441 14.56 -5.07 -8.16
CA GLU A 441 14.96 -4.87 -9.55
C GLU A 441 14.06 -5.63 -10.53
N SER A 442 13.64 -6.85 -10.19
CA SER A 442 12.80 -7.68 -11.07
C SER A 442 11.34 -7.23 -11.13
N ILE A 443 10.73 -6.89 -9.98
CA ILE A 443 9.31 -6.50 -9.91
C ILE A 443 9.15 -4.99 -10.13
N TYR A 444 9.91 -4.18 -9.41
CA TYR A 444 9.71 -2.73 -9.38
C TYR A 444 10.64 -1.94 -10.29
N LYS A 445 11.63 -2.60 -10.91
CA LYS A 445 12.72 -1.95 -11.67
C LYS A 445 13.49 -0.93 -10.83
N LEU A 446 13.53 -1.15 -9.51
CA LEU A 446 14.21 -0.28 -8.55
C LEU A 446 15.57 -0.88 -8.18
N LYS A 447 16.63 -0.16 -8.53
CA LYS A 447 17.99 -0.52 -8.11
C LYS A 447 18.21 -0.11 -6.66
N VAL A 448 18.88 -0.96 -5.88
CA VAL A 448 19.29 -0.65 -4.49
C VAL A 448 20.72 -0.08 -4.48
N THR A 449 20.88 1.12 -3.93
CA THR A 449 22.18 1.79 -3.75
C THR A 449 22.46 1.99 -2.26
N ILE A 450 23.60 1.45 -1.81
CA ILE A 450 24.03 1.55 -0.40
C ILE A 450 24.66 2.91 -0.16
N VAL A 451 24.05 3.71 0.70
CA VAL A 451 24.57 5.01 1.10
C VAL A 451 25.52 4.80 2.30
N PRO A 452 26.74 5.38 2.28
CA PRO A 452 27.66 5.24 3.40
C PRO A 452 27.11 5.92 4.66
N THR A 453 27.50 5.43 5.84
CA THR A 453 27.12 6.07 7.11
C THR A 453 27.91 7.36 7.33
N ASN A 454 27.32 8.30 8.08
CA ASN A 454 28.00 9.55 8.45
C ASN A 454 29.19 9.29 9.37
N LYS A 455 29.02 8.34 10.31
CA LYS A 455 30.05 7.88 11.23
C LYS A 455 30.24 6.36 11.12
N PRO A 456 31.44 5.82 11.42
CA PRO A 456 31.67 4.38 11.41
C PRO A 456 30.74 3.64 12.39
N MET A 457 30.20 2.50 11.98
CA MET A 457 29.36 1.65 12.81
C MET A 457 30.24 0.79 13.73
N ILE A 458 30.09 0.94 15.05
CA ILE A 458 30.90 0.25 16.08
C ILE A 458 30.09 -0.69 16.98
N ARG A 459 28.82 -0.96 16.62
CA ARG A 459 27.95 -1.87 17.37
C ARG A 459 28.53 -3.28 17.39
N LYS A 460 28.45 -3.94 18.54
CA LYS A 460 28.86 -5.34 18.72
C LYS A 460 27.65 -6.26 18.55
N ASP A 461 27.58 -6.97 17.43
CA ASP A 461 26.57 -8.02 17.23
C ASP A 461 27.12 -9.35 17.77
N GLU A 462 26.57 -9.79 18.91
CA GLU A 462 26.96 -11.02 19.58
C GLU A 462 26.33 -12.25 18.90
N SER A 463 26.92 -13.43 19.14
CA SER A 463 26.39 -14.68 18.58
C SER A 463 25.08 -15.07 19.27
N ASP A 464 24.17 -15.68 18.50
CA ASP A 464 22.90 -16.18 19.01
C ASP A 464 23.11 -17.26 20.07
N VAL A 465 22.27 -17.22 21.11
CA VAL A 465 22.23 -18.20 22.19
C VAL A 465 20.99 -19.07 21.99
N VAL A 466 21.18 -20.37 21.81
CA VAL A 466 20.08 -21.28 21.50
C VAL A 466 19.82 -22.24 22.64
N PHE A 467 18.55 -22.38 23.02
CA PHE A 467 18.04 -23.28 24.04
C PHE A 467 17.21 -24.38 23.41
N LYS A 468 17.08 -25.51 24.11
CA LYS A 468 16.19 -26.59 23.69
C LYS A 468 14.72 -26.21 23.91
N ALA A 469 14.41 -25.69 25.10
CA ALA A 469 13.06 -25.36 25.54
C ALA A 469 12.85 -23.86 25.74
N VAL A 470 11.62 -23.39 25.51
CA VAL A 470 11.24 -21.97 25.67
C VAL A 470 11.46 -21.48 27.12
N ASN A 471 11.21 -22.33 28.12
CA ASN A 471 11.43 -21.97 29.52
C ASN A 471 12.90 -21.69 29.88
N GLY A 472 13.85 -22.38 29.23
CA GLY A 472 15.28 -22.12 29.40
C GLY A 472 15.68 -20.79 28.77
N LYS A 473 15.13 -20.50 27.57
CA LYS A 473 15.30 -19.23 26.86
C LYS A 473 14.82 -18.04 27.72
N TRP A 474 13.60 -18.09 28.25
CA TRP A 474 13.04 -16.98 29.05
C TRP A 474 13.84 -16.69 30.31
N ARG A 475 14.28 -17.73 31.03
CA ARG A 475 15.16 -17.58 32.20
C ARG A 475 16.46 -16.86 31.82
N ALA A 476 17.08 -17.23 30.71
CA ALA A 476 18.31 -16.59 30.24
C ALA A 476 18.10 -15.14 29.82
N VAL A 477 17.00 -14.84 29.13
CA VAL A 477 16.61 -13.46 28.75
C VAL A 477 16.45 -12.58 29.98
N VAL A 478 15.73 -13.04 31.01
CA VAL A 478 15.55 -12.28 32.26
C VAL A 478 16.88 -12.05 32.97
N VAL A 479 17.78 -13.04 32.99
CA VAL A 479 19.13 -12.90 33.58
C VAL A 479 19.95 -11.85 32.83
N GLU A 480 19.92 -11.86 31.50
CA GLU A 480 20.63 -10.88 30.67
C GLU A 480 20.10 -9.45 30.92
N ILE A 481 18.77 -9.28 30.89
CA ILE A 481 18.12 -7.99 31.18
C ILE A 481 18.48 -7.52 32.59
N SER A 482 18.43 -8.40 33.59
CA SER A 482 18.77 -8.08 34.98
C SER A 482 20.22 -7.60 35.10
N ARG A 483 21.16 -8.26 34.41
CA ARG A 483 22.58 -7.87 34.40
C ARG A 483 22.77 -6.47 33.81
N MET A 484 22.17 -6.21 32.64
CA MET A 484 22.30 -4.92 31.97
C MET A 484 21.63 -3.80 32.79
N HIS A 485 20.43 -4.05 33.32
CA HIS A 485 19.70 -3.11 34.16
C HIS A 485 20.49 -2.74 35.44
N LYS A 486 21.12 -3.72 36.10
CA LYS A 486 21.99 -3.47 37.28
C LYS A 486 23.19 -2.58 36.98
N THR A 487 23.73 -2.65 35.76
CA THR A 487 24.81 -1.75 35.31
C THR A 487 24.31 -0.36 34.87
N GLY A 488 23.01 -0.10 34.91
CA GLY A 488 22.41 1.14 34.42
C GLY A 488 22.31 1.22 32.90
N ARG A 489 22.59 0.14 32.18
CA ARG A 489 22.55 0.11 30.72
C ARG A 489 21.12 0.01 30.21
N ALA A 490 20.78 0.79 29.19
CA ALA A 490 19.47 0.74 28.54
C ALA A 490 19.29 -0.56 27.74
N VAL A 491 18.11 -1.17 27.82
CA VAL A 491 17.77 -2.44 27.16
C VAL A 491 16.49 -2.31 26.34
N LEU A 492 16.56 -2.75 25.08
CA LEU A 492 15.39 -2.93 24.22
C LEU A 492 15.23 -4.43 23.93
N VAL A 493 14.06 -4.98 24.24
CA VAL A 493 13.72 -6.39 23.98
C VAL A 493 12.71 -6.47 22.84
N GLY A 494 13.00 -7.24 21.81
CA GLY A 494 12.07 -7.54 20.72
C GLY A 494 11.45 -8.93 20.87
N THR A 495 10.13 -8.99 20.84
CA THR A 495 9.32 -10.23 20.81
C THR A 495 8.55 -10.32 19.50
N THR A 496 7.99 -11.47 19.14
CA THR A 496 7.23 -11.64 17.89
C THR A 496 5.72 -11.54 18.09
N SER A 497 5.24 -11.65 19.33
CA SER A 497 3.82 -11.62 19.66
C SER A 497 3.52 -10.86 20.96
N VAL A 498 2.28 -10.39 21.09
CA VAL A 498 1.78 -9.71 22.29
C VAL A 498 1.80 -10.64 23.50
N GLU A 499 1.47 -11.91 23.30
CA GLU A 499 1.45 -12.93 24.36
C GLU A 499 2.84 -13.11 24.99
N GLN A 500 3.88 -13.19 24.15
CA GLN A 500 5.27 -13.29 24.63
C GLN A 500 5.74 -12.02 25.35
N SER A 501 5.31 -10.85 24.88
CA SER A 501 5.57 -9.59 25.60
C SER A 501 4.94 -9.56 26.98
N ASP A 502 3.69 -10.03 27.09
CA ASP A 502 2.97 -10.09 28.35
C ASP A 502 3.58 -11.14 29.30
N GLU A 503 3.98 -12.31 28.79
CA GLU A 503 4.71 -13.35 29.53
C GLU A 503 6.04 -12.81 30.07
N LEU A 504 6.86 -12.20 29.21
CA LEU A 504 8.12 -11.59 29.62
C LEU A 504 7.89 -10.44 30.62
N SER A 505 6.85 -9.62 30.42
CA SER A 505 6.49 -8.56 31.34
C SER A 505 6.20 -9.11 32.74
N GLN A 506 5.47 -10.21 32.83
CA GLN A 506 5.20 -10.88 34.11
C GLN A 506 6.50 -11.34 34.77
N LEU A 507 7.38 -12.03 34.03
CA LEU A 507 8.66 -12.51 34.55
C LEU A 507 9.57 -11.36 35.04
N LEU A 508 9.58 -10.21 34.34
CA LEU A 508 10.33 -9.03 34.78
C LEU A 508 9.71 -8.37 36.02
N ARG A 509 8.37 -8.39 36.19
CA ARG A 509 7.72 -7.92 37.42
C ARG A 509 8.09 -8.79 38.61
N GLU A 510 8.10 -10.11 38.43
CA GLU A 510 8.53 -11.07 39.45
C GLU A 510 10.01 -10.86 39.83
N ALA A 511 10.85 -10.50 38.86
CA ALA A 511 12.25 -10.13 39.09
C ALA A 511 12.45 -8.70 39.67
N GLY A 512 11.38 -7.91 39.85
CA GLY A 512 11.43 -6.55 40.37
C GLY A 512 12.07 -5.51 39.42
N ILE A 513 12.09 -5.79 38.11
CA ILE A 513 12.71 -4.92 37.10
C ILE A 513 11.63 -4.00 36.50
N PRO A 514 11.74 -2.66 36.66
CA PRO A 514 10.82 -1.73 36.03
C PRO A 514 11.00 -1.76 34.51
N HIS A 515 9.91 -1.87 33.77
CA HIS A 515 9.91 -1.94 32.31
C HIS A 515 8.62 -1.38 31.73
N GLU A 516 8.68 -1.02 30.45
CA GLU A 516 7.53 -0.58 29.65
C GLU A 516 7.28 -1.55 28.50
N VAL A 517 6.02 -1.76 28.12
CA VAL A 517 5.62 -2.69 27.06
C VAL A 517 4.91 -1.94 25.94
N LEU A 518 5.34 -2.21 24.70
CA LEU A 518 4.79 -1.65 23.47
C LEU A 518 4.16 -2.78 22.66
N ASN A 519 2.84 -2.68 22.39
CA ASN A 519 2.03 -3.77 21.84
C ASN A 519 1.51 -3.50 20.42
N ALA A 520 2.04 -2.47 19.74
CA ALA A 520 1.71 -2.06 18.37
C ALA A 520 0.20 -1.85 18.11
N LYS A 521 -0.56 -1.44 19.13
CA LYS A 521 -1.99 -1.16 18.96
C LYS A 521 -2.17 0.23 18.32
N PRO A 522 -3.00 0.38 17.26
CA PRO A 522 -3.20 1.67 16.58
C PRO A 522 -3.54 2.82 17.52
N GLU A 523 -4.38 2.55 18.52
CA GLU A 523 -4.81 3.52 19.55
C GLU A 523 -3.66 4.01 20.46
N ASN A 524 -2.57 3.26 20.54
CA ASN A 524 -1.44 3.52 21.43
C ASN A 524 -0.18 3.99 20.69
N VAL A 525 -0.18 4.11 19.36
CA VAL A 525 1.03 4.43 18.58
C VAL A 525 1.70 5.72 19.05
N GLU A 526 0.91 6.76 19.34
CA GLU A 526 1.44 8.01 19.89
C GLU A 526 2.15 7.76 21.22
N ARG A 527 1.47 7.13 22.19
CA ARG A 527 2.03 6.78 23.50
C ARG A 527 3.26 5.88 23.41
N GLU A 528 3.26 4.95 22.46
CA GLU A 528 4.40 4.08 22.20
C GLU A 528 5.61 4.89 21.72
N ALA A 529 5.40 5.87 20.82
CA ALA A 529 6.45 6.78 20.42
C ALA A 529 7.00 7.60 21.61
N GLU A 530 6.14 8.00 22.56
CA GLU A 530 6.56 8.69 23.79
C GLU A 530 7.51 7.82 24.63
N ILE A 531 7.17 6.55 24.82
CA ILE A 531 7.98 5.59 25.59
C ILE A 531 9.29 5.28 24.87
N VAL A 532 9.25 5.09 23.55
CA VAL A 532 10.42 4.77 22.72
C VAL A 532 11.43 5.90 22.74
N ALA A 533 10.96 7.14 22.68
CA ALA A 533 11.81 8.33 22.76
C ALA A 533 12.62 8.41 24.07
N GLN A 534 12.15 7.76 25.14
CA GLN A 534 12.82 7.69 26.44
C GLN A 534 13.53 6.36 26.72
N SER A 535 13.47 5.39 25.80
CA SER A 535 14.04 4.05 25.99
C SER A 535 15.57 4.03 26.03
N GLY A 536 16.24 5.13 25.66
CA GLY A 536 17.70 5.27 25.73
C GLY A 536 18.21 5.84 27.05
N ARG A 537 17.36 6.05 28.04
CA ARG A 537 17.71 6.58 29.36
C ARG A 537 18.40 5.55 30.25
N LEU A 538 19.07 6.02 31.29
CA LEU A 538 19.82 5.18 32.23
C LEU A 538 18.91 4.14 32.90
N GLY A 539 19.26 2.86 32.77
CA GLY A 539 18.50 1.74 33.35
C GLY A 539 17.14 1.45 32.73
N ALA A 540 16.76 2.13 31.64
CA ALA A 540 15.48 1.89 30.97
C ALA A 540 15.41 0.47 30.37
N VAL A 541 14.29 -0.22 30.56
CA VAL A 541 13.99 -1.51 29.94
C VAL A 541 12.67 -1.39 29.19
N THR A 542 12.70 -1.66 27.88
CA THR A 542 11.53 -1.54 27.01
C THR A 542 11.34 -2.84 26.24
N ILE A 543 10.12 -3.40 26.30
CA ILE A 543 9.70 -4.55 25.51
C ILE A 543 8.88 -4.05 24.32
N ALA A 544 9.24 -4.46 23.11
CA ALA A 544 8.57 -4.11 21.87
C ALA A 544 8.08 -5.37 21.15
N THR A 545 6.77 -5.48 20.92
CA THR A 545 6.20 -6.51 20.05
C THR A 545 6.50 -6.20 18.59
N ASN A 546 7.08 -7.16 17.87
CA ASN A 546 7.54 -7.05 16.49
C ASN A 546 8.42 -5.81 16.29
N MET A 547 7.84 -4.76 15.69
CA MET A 547 8.50 -3.48 15.44
C MET A 547 7.73 -2.31 16.08
N ALA A 548 7.06 -2.52 17.21
CA ALA A 548 6.44 -1.44 17.96
C ALA A 548 7.45 -0.30 18.23
N GLY A 549 7.00 0.95 18.15
CA GLY A 549 7.92 2.10 18.17
C GLY A 549 8.69 2.33 16.87
N ARG A 550 8.18 1.85 15.73
CA ARG A 550 8.77 2.14 14.42
C ARG A 550 8.76 3.64 14.12
N GLY A 551 9.80 4.09 13.44
CA GLY A 551 9.96 5.49 13.05
C GLY A 551 10.46 6.41 14.17
N THR A 552 10.34 6.03 15.44
CA THR A 552 10.89 6.83 16.56
C THR A 552 12.32 6.44 16.87
N ASP A 553 13.18 7.46 16.96
CA ASP A 553 14.59 7.27 17.24
C ASP A 553 14.88 7.12 18.74
N ILE A 554 15.61 6.06 19.12
CA ILE A 554 16.07 5.86 20.49
C ILE A 554 17.39 6.62 20.66
N ILE A 555 17.31 7.76 21.34
CA ILE A 555 18.46 8.62 21.62
C ILE A 555 19.01 8.24 23.00
N LEU A 556 20.32 7.98 23.09
CA LEU A 556 20.98 7.73 24.37
C LEU A 556 20.87 8.97 25.27
N GLY A 557 20.34 8.79 26.49
CA GLY A 557 20.02 9.86 27.44
C GLY A 557 18.58 10.40 27.35
N GLY A 558 17.76 9.93 26.40
CA GLY A 558 16.37 10.38 26.20
C GLY A 558 16.23 11.62 25.31
N ASN A 559 15.00 11.95 24.93
CA ASN A 559 14.69 13.09 24.04
C ASN A 559 14.07 14.27 24.82
N ALA A 560 14.85 15.33 25.01
CA ALA A 560 14.45 16.53 25.76
C ALA A 560 13.35 17.36 25.08
N GLU A 561 13.42 17.52 23.75
CA GLU A 561 12.40 18.26 22.98
C GLU A 561 11.04 17.55 23.08
N PHE A 562 11.06 16.23 23.00
CA PHE A 562 9.85 15.42 23.13
C PHE A 562 9.22 15.56 24.52
N MET A 563 10.03 15.54 25.59
CA MET A 563 9.56 15.76 26.97
C MET A 563 9.01 17.17 27.17
N ALA A 564 9.62 18.18 26.57
CA ALA A 564 9.13 19.56 26.63
C ALA A 564 7.76 19.71 25.96
N ARG A 565 7.57 19.10 24.77
CA ARG A 565 6.29 19.07 24.07
C ARG A 565 5.21 18.40 24.93
N LEU A 566 5.51 17.24 25.52
CA LEU A 566 4.57 16.53 26.40
C LEU A 566 4.16 17.36 27.62
N LYS A 567 5.12 18.05 28.23
CA LYS A 567 4.82 18.87 29.40
C LYS A 567 3.97 20.09 29.05
N LEU A 568 4.26 20.74 27.93
CA LEU A 568 3.45 21.85 27.44
C LEU A 568 2.04 21.38 27.04
N ARG A 569 1.92 20.20 26.41
CA ARG A 569 0.65 19.53 26.09
C ARG A 569 -0.20 19.27 27.32
N GLU A 570 0.40 18.74 28.39
CA GLU A 570 -0.28 18.45 29.66
C GLU A 570 -0.92 19.70 30.28
N ILE A 571 -0.27 20.87 30.14
CA ILE A 571 -0.76 22.15 30.67
C ILE A 571 -1.81 22.78 29.73
N LEU A 572 -1.58 22.72 28.42
CA LEU A 572 -2.38 23.39 27.40
C LEU A 572 -3.71 22.69 27.12
N MET A 573 -3.68 21.39 26.80
CA MET A 573 -4.83 20.66 26.27
C MET A 573 -6.09 20.72 27.15
N PRO A 574 -6.00 20.52 28.48
CA PRO A 574 -7.18 20.57 29.34
C PRO A 574 -7.89 21.93 29.37
N ARG A 575 -7.20 23.02 28.97
CA ARG A 575 -7.72 24.39 29.02
C ARG A 575 -8.31 24.86 27.70
N VAL A 576 -7.80 24.37 26.56
CA VAL A 576 -8.22 24.83 25.22
C VAL A 576 -9.11 23.85 24.47
N VAL A 577 -9.05 22.55 24.78
CA VAL A 577 -9.82 21.51 24.06
C VAL A 577 -11.24 21.39 24.61
N LYS A 578 -12.22 21.36 23.71
CA LYS A 578 -13.60 20.99 24.02
C LYS A 578 -13.65 19.56 24.57
N PRO A 579 -14.29 19.30 25.73
CA PRO A 579 -14.56 17.93 26.16
C PRO A 579 -15.42 17.26 25.09
N THR A 580 -14.88 16.27 24.39
CA THR A 580 -15.67 15.47 23.46
C THR A 580 -16.51 14.49 24.26
N ASP A 581 -17.82 14.51 24.07
CA ASP A 581 -18.68 13.41 24.47
C ASP A 581 -18.28 12.22 23.61
N GLY A 582 -17.65 11.21 24.22
CA GLY A 582 -17.20 10.04 23.48
C GLY A 582 -18.37 9.40 22.73
N VAL A 583 -18.13 8.96 21.51
CA VAL A 583 -19.12 8.21 20.72
C VAL A 583 -19.58 7.01 21.54
N PHE A 584 -20.89 6.89 21.77
CA PHE A 584 -21.46 5.74 22.47
C PHE A 584 -21.24 4.48 21.63
N VAL A 585 -20.22 3.70 21.97
CA VAL A 585 -20.00 2.37 21.37
C VAL A 585 -20.97 1.34 21.99
N SER A 586 -21.56 1.63 23.15
CA SER A 586 -22.53 0.77 23.83
C SER A 586 -23.29 1.54 24.92
N VAL A 587 -24.60 1.30 25.07
CA VAL A 587 -25.44 1.86 26.15
C VAL A 587 -24.95 1.44 27.56
N LYS A 588 -24.13 0.39 27.67
CA LYS A 588 -23.70 -0.19 28.96
C LYS A 588 -22.36 0.30 29.51
N LYS A 589 -21.57 1.06 28.74
CA LYS A 589 -20.30 1.64 29.22
C LYS A 589 -20.19 3.10 28.77
N ALA A 590 -20.11 4.01 29.75
CA ALA A 590 -19.71 5.37 29.48
C ALA A 590 -18.31 5.36 28.79
N PRO A 591 -18.09 6.22 27.79
CA PRO A 591 -16.78 6.33 27.15
C PRO A 591 -15.72 6.67 28.21
N PRO A 592 -14.51 6.08 28.14
CA PRO A 592 -13.43 6.44 29.05
C PRO A 592 -13.13 7.94 28.90
N LYS A 593 -13.16 8.69 30.01
CA LYS A 593 -12.71 10.10 30.01
C LYS A 593 -11.24 10.12 29.61
N ARG A 594 -10.92 10.68 28.44
CA ARG A 594 -9.52 10.87 28.02
C ARG A 594 -8.84 11.86 28.98
N THR A 595 -7.64 11.50 29.44
CA THR A 595 -6.81 12.33 30.32
C THR A 595 -5.50 12.68 29.63
N TRP A 596 -5.15 13.96 29.54
CA TRP A 596 -3.85 14.42 29.03
C TRP A 596 -2.73 14.42 30.09
N LYS A 597 -2.97 13.78 31.23
CA LYS A 597 -1.98 13.67 32.31
C LYS A 597 -0.89 12.68 31.89
N VAL A 598 0.36 13.11 31.97
CA VAL A 598 1.51 12.30 31.54
C VAL A 598 2.06 11.53 32.74
N ASN A 599 2.64 10.36 32.51
CA ASN A 599 3.30 9.59 33.58
C ASN A 599 4.54 10.34 34.07
N GLU A 600 4.56 10.73 35.36
CA GLU A 600 5.66 11.50 35.96
C GLU A 600 7.02 10.81 35.83
N LYS A 601 7.03 9.46 35.71
CA LYS A 601 8.26 8.66 35.53
C LYS A 601 9.00 8.95 34.21
N LEU A 602 8.31 9.51 33.21
CA LEU A 602 8.91 9.84 31.91
C LEU A 602 9.89 11.01 32.02
N PHE A 603 9.72 11.91 33.00
CA PHE A 603 10.54 13.10 33.14
C PHE A 603 11.78 12.83 34.01
N PRO A 604 12.97 13.38 33.66
CA PRO A 604 14.21 13.17 34.41
C PRO A 604 14.25 13.96 35.72
N CYS A 605 13.52 15.06 35.79
CA CYS A 605 13.49 15.95 36.94
C CYS A 605 12.13 16.65 37.05
N LYS A 606 11.83 17.21 38.22
CA LYS A 606 10.75 18.20 38.36
C LYS A 606 11.26 19.54 37.84
N LEU A 607 10.53 20.15 36.90
CA LEU A 607 10.88 21.47 36.36
C LEU A 607 10.96 22.52 37.46
N SER A 608 11.88 23.46 37.27
CA SER A 608 11.98 24.65 38.12
C SER A 608 10.67 25.46 38.12
N SER A 609 10.34 26.06 39.26
CA SER A 609 9.10 26.84 39.44
C SER A 609 8.99 28.02 38.47
N GLU A 610 10.13 28.56 38.02
CA GLU A 610 10.18 29.64 37.03
C GLU A 610 9.70 29.17 35.65
N LYS A 611 10.16 28.01 35.16
CA LYS A 611 9.74 27.50 33.85
C LYS A 611 8.30 27.03 33.84
N VAL A 612 7.82 26.47 34.95
CA VAL A 612 6.39 26.11 35.09
C VAL A 612 5.51 27.35 35.00
N LYS A 613 5.84 28.44 35.72
CA LYS A 613 5.11 29.71 35.63
C LYS A 613 5.12 30.28 34.22
N LEU A 614 6.28 30.28 33.56
CA LEU A 614 6.40 30.79 32.19
C LEU A 614 5.52 30.00 31.20
N ALA A 615 5.42 28.68 31.36
CA ALA A 615 4.51 27.86 30.57
C ALA A 615 3.03 28.13 30.91
N GLU A 616 2.69 28.33 32.18
CA GLU A 616 1.33 28.67 32.59
C GLU A 616 0.88 30.04 32.05
N GLU A 617 1.76 31.04 32.05
CA GLU A 617 1.52 32.38 31.48
C GLU A 617 1.33 32.33 29.95
N ALA A 618 2.15 31.54 29.26
CA ALA A 618 2.02 31.33 27.83
C ALA A 618 0.70 30.60 27.48
N VAL A 619 0.33 29.58 28.26
CA VAL A 619 -0.95 28.87 28.10
C VAL A 619 -2.13 29.78 28.44
N GLN A 620 -2.01 30.65 29.45
CA GLN A 620 -3.06 31.62 29.77
C GLN A 620 -3.31 32.58 28.61
N SER A 621 -2.23 33.09 28.00
CA SER A 621 -2.32 33.91 26.78
C SER A 621 -3.01 33.16 25.63
N ALA A 622 -2.76 31.85 25.50
CA ALA A 622 -3.40 31.00 24.50
C ALA A 622 -4.88 30.75 24.78
N VAL A 623 -5.27 30.58 26.05
CA VAL A 623 -6.67 30.44 26.45
C VAL A 623 -7.46 31.72 26.18
N GLU A 624 -6.86 32.90 26.41
CA GLU A 624 -7.46 34.20 26.13
C GLU A 624 -7.66 34.43 24.63
N ALA A 625 -6.68 34.09 23.81
CA ALA A 625 -6.74 34.30 22.36
C ALA A 625 -7.57 33.25 21.62
N TRP A 626 -7.45 31.97 21.99
CA TRP A 626 -8.12 30.87 21.30
C TRP A 626 -9.49 30.53 21.89
N GLY A 627 -9.78 30.99 23.11
CA GLY A 627 -10.99 30.68 23.86
C GLY A 627 -10.82 29.46 24.76
N GLN A 628 -11.47 29.50 25.93
CA GLN A 628 -11.46 28.40 26.88
C GLN A 628 -12.31 27.24 26.35
N LYS A 629 -11.72 26.05 26.24
CA LYS A 629 -12.39 24.82 25.74
C LYS A 629 -13.17 25.08 24.45
N SER A 630 -12.56 25.77 23.49
CA SER A 630 -13.18 26.17 22.23
C SER A 630 -12.73 25.32 21.04
N LEU A 631 -11.54 24.71 21.12
CA LEU A 631 -10.90 24.03 19.99
C LEU A 631 -11.24 22.55 19.96
N THR A 632 -11.23 21.99 18.76
CA THR A 632 -11.12 20.54 18.60
C THR A 632 -9.73 20.06 19.03
N GLU A 633 -9.61 18.77 19.37
CA GLU A 633 -8.32 18.16 19.72
C GLU A 633 -7.31 18.28 18.56
N LEU A 634 -7.78 18.10 17.32
CA LEU A 634 -6.94 18.22 16.13
C LEU A 634 -6.37 19.63 15.97
N GLU A 635 -7.21 20.66 16.05
CA GLU A 635 -6.79 22.07 15.95
C GLU A 635 -5.83 22.45 17.09
N ALA A 636 -6.09 21.98 18.32
CA ALA A 636 -5.21 22.26 19.45
C ALA A 636 -3.85 21.58 19.30
N GLU A 637 -3.81 20.33 18.83
CA GLU A 637 -2.56 19.62 18.54
C GLU A 637 -1.78 20.27 17.40
N GLU A 638 -2.47 20.74 16.36
CA GLU A 638 -1.83 21.46 15.24
C GLU A 638 -1.17 22.75 15.74
N ARG A 639 -1.88 23.56 16.54
CA ARG A 639 -1.34 24.79 17.14
C ARG A 639 -0.21 24.53 18.14
N LEU A 640 -0.31 23.47 18.93
CA LEU A 640 0.77 23.03 19.80
C LEU A 640 1.99 22.63 18.97
N SER A 641 1.77 21.89 17.88
CA SER A 641 2.84 21.52 16.94
C SER A 641 3.54 22.78 16.45
N TYR A 642 2.82 23.74 15.86
CA TYR A 642 3.35 25.04 15.41
C TYR A 642 4.12 25.80 16.50
N SER A 643 3.65 25.72 17.75
CA SER A 643 4.32 26.33 18.90
C SER A 643 5.66 25.66 19.22
N CYS A 644 5.77 24.34 19.03
CA CYS A 644 7.01 23.59 19.19
C CYS A 644 7.96 23.70 17.98
N GLU A 645 7.53 24.30 16.87
CA GLU A 645 8.37 24.52 15.68
C GLU A 645 9.43 25.59 15.93
N LYS A 646 10.43 25.66 15.04
CA LYS A 646 11.53 26.65 15.10
C LYS A 646 11.46 27.67 13.94
N GLY A 647 10.53 27.53 13.00
CA GLY A 647 10.31 28.45 11.88
C GLY A 647 9.73 29.82 12.31
N PRO A 648 9.84 30.88 11.49
CA PRO A 648 9.36 32.22 11.85
C PRO A 648 7.85 32.24 12.10
N VAL A 649 7.40 32.98 13.14
CA VAL A 649 5.99 33.05 13.55
C VAL A 649 5.54 34.51 13.64
N GLN A 650 4.36 34.78 13.07
CA GLN A 650 3.70 36.08 13.15
C GLN A 650 2.73 36.20 14.33
N ASP A 651 2.23 35.06 14.84
CA ASP A 651 1.31 35.01 15.98
C ASP A 651 2.06 35.14 17.31
N GLU A 652 1.74 36.19 18.07
CA GLU A 652 2.36 36.49 19.36
C GLU A 652 2.14 35.38 20.40
N VAL A 653 0.98 34.71 20.36
CA VAL A 653 0.62 33.61 21.29
C VAL A 653 1.47 32.38 21.03
N ILE A 654 1.60 32.01 19.75
CA ILE A 654 2.46 30.89 19.33
C ILE A 654 3.93 31.21 19.68
N GLY A 655 4.36 32.45 19.50
CA GLY A 655 5.68 32.92 19.93
C GLY A 655 5.93 32.74 21.43
N LYS A 656 4.97 33.07 22.28
CA LYS A 656 5.05 32.86 23.74
C LYS A 656 5.12 31.38 24.12
N LEU A 657 4.24 30.55 23.55
CA LEU A 657 4.25 29.10 23.76
C LEU A 657 5.56 28.45 23.32
N ARG A 658 6.14 28.94 22.21
CA ARG A 658 7.44 28.50 21.74
C ARG A 658 8.57 28.84 22.69
N ASN A 659 8.60 30.06 23.21
CA ASN A 659 9.60 30.46 24.18
C ASN A 659 9.53 29.54 25.42
N ALA A 660 8.32 29.24 25.90
CA ALA A 660 8.11 28.28 26.97
C ALA A 660 8.65 26.88 26.64
N PHE A 661 8.32 26.38 25.45
CA PHE A 661 8.82 25.10 24.97
C PHE A 661 10.35 25.04 24.93
N LEU A 662 11.02 26.05 24.35
CA LEU A 662 12.48 26.08 24.21
C LEU A 662 13.18 26.12 25.56
N GLU A 663 12.66 26.90 26.51
CA GLU A 663 13.24 27.01 27.85
C GLU A 663 13.06 25.72 28.67
N ILE A 664 11.90 25.06 28.55
CA ILE A 664 11.68 23.73 29.15
C ILE A 664 12.63 22.69 28.52
N ALA A 665 12.73 22.69 27.19
CA ALA A 665 13.60 21.76 26.47
C ALA A 665 15.07 21.94 26.87
N LYS A 666 15.52 23.18 27.07
CA LYS A 666 16.88 23.50 27.53
C LYS A 666 17.16 22.97 28.94
N GLU A 667 16.19 23.07 29.86
CA GLU A 667 16.32 22.52 31.21
C GLU A 667 16.45 21.00 31.18
N TYR A 668 15.57 20.29 30.47
CA TYR A 668 15.67 18.84 30.31
C TYR A 668 16.95 18.41 29.60
N LYS A 669 17.41 19.19 28.61
CA LYS A 669 18.63 18.87 27.84
C LYS A 669 19.86 18.75 28.72
N GLY A 670 19.97 19.58 29.76
CA GLY A 670 21.06 19.47 30.74
C GLY A 670 21.13 18.09 31.39
N TYR A 671 19.99 17.54 31.81
CA TYR A 671 19.91 16.21 32.41
C TYR A 671 20.11 15.08 31.39
N THR A 672 19.51 15.20 30.19
CA THR A 672 19.67 14.17 29.16
C THR A 672 21.12 14.06 28.67
N ASP A 673 21.85 15.17 28.60
CA ASP A 673 23.26 15.18 28.19
C ASP A 673 24.16 14.50 29.24
N GLU A 674 23.85 14.65 30.53
CA GLU A 674 24.53 13.92 31.61
C GLU A 674 24.19 12.42 31.62
N GLU A 675 22.90 12.07 31.49
CA GLU A 675 22.48 10.67 31.37
C GLU A 675 23.11 10.01 30.14
N ARG A 676 23.20 10.72 29.00
CA ARG A 676 23.84 10.23 27.78
C ARG A 676 25.27 9.77 28.04
N LYS A 677 26.08 10.56 28.77
CA LYS A 677 27.46 10.19 29.10
C LYS A 677 27.52 8.88 29.87
N LYS A 678 26.69 8.74 30.91
CA LYS A 678 26.60 7.52 31.73
C LYS A 678 26.17 6.30 30.92
N VAL A 679 25.18 6.45 30.04
CA VAL A 679 24.70 5.35 29.17
C VAL A 679 25.77 4.95 28.15
N VAL A 680 26.50 5.90 27.57
CA VAL A 680 27.62 5.64 26.65
C VAL A 680 28.74 4.89 27.38
N GLU A 681 29.10 5.30 28.60
CA GLU A 681 30.09 4.62 29.45
C GLU A 681 29.65 3.19 29.82
N ALA A 682 28.36 2.98 30.07
CA ALA A 682 27.76 1.65 30.31
C ALA A 682 27.70 0.76 29.05
N GLY A 683 28.15 1.24 27.89
CA GLY A 683 28.21 0.50 26.63
C GLY A 683 27.06 0.77 25.65
N GLY A 684 26.27 1.82 25.88
CA GLY A 684 25.16 2.23 25.03
C GLY A 684 23.95 1.28 25.08
N LEU A 685 23.06 1.36 24.08
CA LEU A 685 21.84 0.54 24.05
C LEU A 685 22.16 -0.94 23.81
N HIS A 686 21.62 -1.83 24.63
CA HIS A 686 21.66 -3.28 24.43
C HIS A 686 20.34 -3.77 23.84
N VAL A 687 20.39 -4.48 22.72
CA VAL A 687 19.19 -5.03 22.04
C VAL A 687 19.13 -6.54 22.24
N VAL A 688 18.01 -7.03 22.75
CA VAL A 688 17.73 -8.46 22.97
C VAL A 688 16.65 -8.91 22.00
N GLY A 689 16.98 -9.82 21.09
CA GLY A 689 15.98 -10.55 20.31
C GLY A 689 15.56 -11.81 21.05
N THR A 690 14.26 -12.08 21.18
CA THR A 690 13.74 -13.26 21.90
C THR A 690 13.32 -14.40 20.97
N GLU A 691 13.28 -14.12 19.67
CA GLU A 691 13.10 -15.06 18.56
C GLU A 691 13.72 -14.45 17.30
N ARG A 692 13.84 -15.25 16.23
CA ARG A 692 14.06 -14.70 14.88
C ARG A 692 12.72 -14.40 14.24
N HIS A 693 12.70 -13.38 13.40
CA HIS A 693 11.54 -13.08 12.56
C HIS A 693 11.58 -13.87 11.26
N GLU A 694 10.49 -13.83 10.50
CA GLU A 694 10.36 -14.50 9.20
C GLU A 694 11.44 -14.08 8.20
N SER A 695 11.97 -12.86 8.33
CA SER A 695 13.08 -12.36 7.53
C SER A 695 14.22 -11.82 8.39
N ARG A 696 15.45 -12.07 7.94
CA ARG A 696 16.69 -11.54 8.51
C ARG A 696 16.72 -10.01 8.49
N ARG A 697 16.01 -9.40 7.54
CA ARG A 697 15.83 -7.96 7.42
C ARG A 697 15.22 -7.35 8.68
N ILE A 698 14.14 -7.94 9.16
CA ILE A 698 13.42 -7.51 10.37
C ILE A 698 14.33 -7.63 11.60
N ASP A 699 15.06 -8.74 11.71
CA ASP A 699 16.05 -8.91 12.78
C ASP A 699 17.13 -7.81 12.72
N ASN A 700 17.62 -7.48 11.52
CA ASN A 700 18.60 -6.40 11.34
C ASN A 700 18.04 -5.01 11.67
N GLN A 701 16.75 -4.76 11.43
CA GLN A 701 16.10 -3.52 11.86
C GLN A 701 16.04 -3.42 13.38
N LEU A 702 15.76 -4.52 14.09
CA LEU A 702 15.81 -4.58 15.54
C LEU A 702 17.24 -4.31 16.04
N ARG A 703 18.26 -4.98 15.49
CA ARG A 703 19.68 -4.69 15.79
C ARG A 703 20.03 -3.22 15.52
N GLY A 704 19.52 -2.66 14.43
CA GLY A 704 19.68 -1.27 13.99
C GLY A 704 19.09 -0.21 14.93
N ARG A 705 18.34 -0.61 15.96
CA ARG A 705 17.92 0.30 17.04
C ARG A 705 19.09 0.75 17.91
N SER A 706 20.17 -0.04 17.96
CA SER A 706 21.41 0.27 18.69
C SER A 706 22.55 0.68 17.76
N GLY A 707 23.54 1.39 18.31
CA GLY A 707 24.78 1.77 17.62
C GLY A 707 24.65 2.87 16.57
N ARG A 708 23.72 3.80 16.78
CA ARG A 708 23.39 4.86 15.81
C ARG A 708 24.39 6.00 15.84
N GLN A 709 24.68 6.61 14.68
CA GLN A 709 25.65 7.71 14.56
C GLN A 709 27.01 7.39 15.24
N GLY A 710 27.44 6.13 15.16
CA GLY A 710 28.69 5.66 15.78
C GLY A 710 28.67 5.56 17.31
N ASP A 711 27.50 5.63 17.94
CA ASP A 711 27.35 5.36 19.37
C ASP A 711 27.74 3.89 19.68
N PRO A 712 28.25 3.60 20.90
CA PRO A 712 28.46 2.23 21.32
C PRO A 712 27.11 1.51 21.48
N GLY A 713 27.14 0.19 21.36
CA GLY A 713 25.95 -0.62 21.46
C GLY A 713 26.24 -2.09 21.25
N SER A 714 25.29 -2.94 21.62
CA SER A 714 25.36 -4.37 21.31
C SER A 714 23.99 -4.97 21.01
N SER A 715 23.98 -6.07 20.30
CA SER A 715 22.78 -6.87 20.07
C SER A 715 23.05 -8.35 20.31
N ARG A 716 22.06 -9.08 20.85
CA ARG A 716 22.12 -10.53 21.05
C ARG A 716 20.74 -11.16 20.90
N PHE A 717 20.67 -12.33 20.29
CA PHE A 717 19.42 -13.09 20.14
C PHE A 717 19.45 -14.32 21.04
N PHE A 718 18.32 -14.59 21.69
CA PHE A 718 18.05 -15.77 22.50
C PHE A 718 16.94 -16.55 21.81
N LEU A 719 17.21 -17.78 21.42
CA LEU A 719 16.35 -18.59 20.56
C LEU A 719 16.02 -19.93 21.24
N SER A 720 14.90 -20.54 20.91
CA SER A 720 14.55 -21.90 21.30
C SER A 720 14.36 -22.78 20.08
N LEU A 721 14.72 -24.06 20.15
CA LEU A 721 14.39 -25.04 19.09
C LEU A 721 12.88 -25.29 18.97
N GLU A 722 12.10 -24.91 19.99
CA GLU A 722 10.64 -24.94 20.00
C GLU A 722 9.98 -23.70 19.37
N ASP A 723 10.75 -22.66 19.01
CA ASP A 723 10.19 -21.45 18.38
C ASP A 723 9.54 -21.80 17.02
N ASN A 724 8.50 -21.05 16.65
CA ASN A 724 7.64 -21.36 15.50
C ASN A 724 8.40 -21.56 14.17
N ILE A 725 9.39 -20.71 13.88
CA ILE A 725 10.18 -20.79 12.65
C ILE A 725 10.88 -22.16 12.54
N PHE A 726 11.47 -22.65 13.64
CA PHE A 726 12.23 -23.90 13.61
C PHE A 726 11.32 -25.12 13.65
N ARG A 727 10.16 -25.03 14.32
CA ARG A 727 9.15 -26.09 14.30
C ARG A 727 8.59 -26.32 12.90
N ILE A 728 8.32 -25.25 12.16
CA ILE A 728 7.67 -25.33 10.83
C ILE A 728 8.71 -25.56 9.73
N PHE A 729 9.88 -24.91 9.79
CA PHE A 729 10.86 -24.87 8.69
C PHE A 729 12.23 -25.49 9.01
N GLY A 730 12.43 -26.01 10.23
CA GLY A 730 13.74 -26.49 10.69
C GLY A 730 14.24 -27.78 10.03
N GLY A 731 13.35 -28.56 9.41
CA GLY A 731 13.69 -29.80 8.70
C GLY A 731 14.39 -30.87 9.56
N ASP A 732 14.87 -31.94 8.91
CA ASP A 732 15.40 -33.13 9.60
C ASP A 732 16.69 -32.86 10.39
N ARG A 733 17.48 -31.85 9.98
CA ARG A 733 18.75 -31.50 10.62
C ARG A 733 18.56 -30.92 12.02
N ILE A 734 17.60 -30.00 12.17
CA ILE A 734 17.28 -29.40 13.47
C ILE A 734 16.60 -30.44 14.36
N GLN A 735 15.69 -31.25 13.80
CA GLN A 735 15.05 -32.36 14.53
C GLN A 735 16.06 -33.42 15.00
N GLY A 736 17.05 -33.76 14.17
CA GLY A 736 18.14 -34.67 14.53
C GLY A 736 19.00 -34.12 15.67
N MET A 737 19.27 -32.80 15.66
CA MET A 737 19.95 -32.14 16.78
C MET A 737 19.09 -32.14 18.06
N MET A 738 17.79 -31.85 17.99
CA MET A 738 16.90 -31.91 19.15
C MET A 738 16.92 -33.28 19.85
N ARG A 739 17.07 -34.37 19.07
CA ARG A 739 17.19 -35.73 19.60
C ARG A 739 18.58 -36.04 20.19
N ALA A 740 19.64 -35.44 19.63
CA ALA A 740 21.01 -35.67 20.08
C ALA A 740 21.37 -34.93 21.38
N PHE A 741 20.80 -33.74 21.62
CA PHE A 741 21.05 -32.96 22.82
C PHE A 741 20.09 -33.35 23.96
N ARG A 742 20.61 -34.10 24.94
CA ARG A 742 19.84 -34.62 26.11
C ARG A 742 19.79 -33.69 27.32
N VAL A 743 20.34 -32.48 27.25
CA VAL A 743 20.38 -31.53 28.38
C VAL A 743 19.45 -30.36 28.10
N GLU A 744 18.54 -30.06 29.03
CA GLU A 744 17.41 -29.15 28.79
C GLU A 744 17.74 -27.66 29.01
N ASP A 745 18.80 -27.34 29.76
CA ASP A 745 19.03 -25.99 30.30
C ASP A 745 20.39 -25.33 29.98
N LEU A 746 21.24 -25.95 29.13
CA LEU A 746 22.53 -25.36 28.75
C LEU A 746 22.43 -24.55 27.44
N PRO A 747 22.96 -23.31 27.38
CA PRO A 747 23.01 -22.53 26.15
C PRO A 747 23.94 -23.19 25.13
N ILE A 748 23.47 -23.32 23.89
CA ILE A 748 24.25 -23.85 22.78
C ILE A 748 24.73 -22.67 21.94
N GLU A 749 26.01 -22.33 22.09
CA GLU A 749 26.69 -21.36 21.23
C GLU A 749 27.53 -22.11 20.19
N SER A 750 26.98 -22.29 18.98
CA SER A 750 27.68 -22.97 17.89
C SER A 750 27.47 -22.27 16.57
N LYS A 751 28.57 -21.94 15.88
CA LYS A 751 28.54 -21.37 14.52
C LYS A 751 27.85 -22.29 13.51
N MET A 752 27.86 -23.61 13.73
CA MET A 752 27.15 -24.56 12.87
C MET A 752 25.64 -24.44 13.05
N LEU A 753 25.18 -24.25 14.29
CA LEU A 753 23.77 -24.04 14.60
C LEU A 753 23.28 -22.72 14.00
N THR A 754 24.01 -21.61 14.20
CA THR A 754 23.65 -20.32 13.60
C THR A 754 23.48 -20.42 12.08
N LYS A 755 24.32 -21.18 11.38
CA LYS A 755 24.16 -21.43 9.93
C LYS A 755 22.89 -22.20 9.59
N ALA A 756 22.55 -23.23 10.35
CA ALA A 756 21.31 -23.99 10.13
C ALA A 756 20.06 -23.12 10.37
N LEU A 757 20.10 -22.22 11.36
CA LEU A 757 19.02 -21.26 11.62
C LEU A 757 18.92 -20.21 10.50
N ASP A 758 20.06 -19.72 9.99
CA ASP A 758 20.10 -18.84 8.80
C ASP A 758 19.50 -19.54 7.57
N GLU A 759 19.76 -20.85 7.36
CA GLU A 759 19.17 -21.63 6.28
C GLU A 759 17.65 -21.79 6.43
N ALA A 760 17.16 -22.06 7.63
CA ALA A 760 15.72 -22.14 7.90
C ALA A 760 15.02 -20.80 7.62
N GLN A 761 15.62 -19.69 8.07
CA GLN A 761 15.09 -18.34 7.82
C GLN A 761 15.04 -18.00 6.32
N ARG A 762 16.09 -18.34 5.55
CA ARG A 762 16.09 -18.16 4.08
C ARG A 762 15.00 -18.94 3.37
N LYS A 763 14.66 -20.14 3.87
CA LYS A 763 13.53 -20.92 3.31
C LYS A 763 12.20 -20.20 3.53
N VAL A 764 12.01 -19.58 4.70
CA VAL A 764 10.82 -18.76 4.99
C VAL A 764 10.76 -17.53 4.08
N GLU A 765 11.89 -16.83 3.90
CA GLU A 765 11.98 -15.69 2.98
C GLU A 765 11.60 -16.08 1.54
N ASN A 766 12.18 -17.17 1.02
CA ASN A 766 11.86 -17.67 -0.31
C ASN A 766 10.39 -18.08 -0.45
N TYR A 767 9.82 -18.73 0.56
CA TYR A 767 8.41 -19.11 0.57
C TYR A 767 7.48 -17.89 0.42
N PHE A 768 7.74 -16.81 1.17
CA PHE A 768 6.96 -15.58 1.03
C PHE A 768 7.26 -14.80 -0.26
N PHE A 769 8.49 -14.87 -0.77
CA PHE A 769 8.84 -14.34 -2.08
C PHE A 769 8.01 -15.00 -3.19
N ASP A 770 7.91 -16.34 -3.17
CA ASP A 770 7.13 -17.08 -4.17
C ASP A 770 5.65 -16.71 -4.13
N ILE A 771 5.07 -16.55 -2.92
CA ILE A 771 3.68 -16.09 -2.76
C ILE A 771 3.47 -14.70 -3.37
N ARG A 772 4.37 -13.75 -3.10
CA ARG A 772 4.26 -12.38 -3.64
C ARG A 772 4.45 -12.34 -5.14
N LYS A 773 5.41 -13.11 -5.66
CA LYS A 773 5.66 -13.24 -7.08
C LYS A 773 4.42 -13.78 -7.79
N GLN A 774 3.82 -14.86 -7.25
CA GLN A 774 2.58 -15.41 -7.79
C GLN A 774 1.46 -14.36 -7.76
N LEU A 775 1.23 -13.71 -6.62
CA LEU A 775 0.22 -12.64 -6.51
C LEU A 775 0.41 -11.55 -7.56
N PHE A 776 1.65 -11.11 -7.78
CA PHE A 776 1.99 -10.12 -8.80
C PHE A 776 1.68 -10.61 -10.22
N GLU A 777 2.09 -11.83 -10.57
CA GLU A 777 1.86 -12.42 -11.90
C GLU A 777 0.35 -12.56 -12.22
N PHE A 778 -0.47 -12.94 -11.25
CA PHE A 778 -1.93 -12.99 -11.42
C PHE A 778 -2.53 -11.58 -11.53
N ASP A 779 -2.07 -10.61 -10.73
CA ASP A 779 -2.55 -9.23 -10.79
C ASP A 779 -2.06 -8.49 -12.06
N GLU A 780 -0.95 -8.87 -12.70
CA GLU A 780 -0.54 -8.28 -13.99
C GLU A 780 -1.58 -8.52 -15.10
N VAL A 781 -2.16 -9.72 -15.13
CA VAL A 781 -3.25 -10.04 -16.07
C VAL A 781 -4.44 -9.13 -15.83
N LEU A 782 -4.86 -9.01 -14.56
CA LEU A 782 -5.95 -8.13 -14.17
C LEU A 782 -5.61 -6.65 -14.41
N ASN A 783 -4.37 -6.24 -14.22
CA ASN A 783 -3.92 -4.86 -14.44
C ASN A 783 -4.06 -4.46 -15.91
N SER A 784 -3.68 -5.33 -16.84
CA SER A 784 -3.83 -5.05 -18.27
C SER A 784 -5.30 -4.82 -18.68
N GLN A 785 -6.22 -5.58 -18.10
CA GLN A 785 -7.66 -5.45 -18.31
C GLN A 785 -8.21 -4.19 -17.63
N ARG A 786 -7.79 -3.96 -16.38
CA ARG A 786 -8.14 -2.78 -15.58
C ARG A 786 -7.73 -1.49 -16.27
N ASP A 787 -6.51 -1.40 -16.80
CA ASP A 787 -6.02 -0.22 -17.49
C ASP A 787 -6.89 0.12 -18.70
N ARG A 788 -7.35 -0.90 -19.44
CA ARG A 788 -8.27 -0.71 -20.56
C ARG A 788 -9.63 -0.19 -20.09
N VAL A 789 -10.24 -0.84 -19.10
CA VAL A 789 -11.55 -0.46 -18.55
C VAL A 789 -11.52 0.93 -17.93
N TYR A 790 -10.50 1.24 -17.12
CA TYR A 790 -10.36 2.53 -16.46
C TYR A 790 -10.05 3.66 -17.44
N THR A 791 -9.43 3.35 -18.58
CA THR A 791 -9.27 4.32 -19.67
C THR A 791 -10.62 4.66 -20.31
N GLU A 792 -11.45 3.67 -20.62
CA GLU A 792 -12.80 3.92 -21.17
C GLU A 792 -13.71 4.61 -20.13
N ARG A 793 -13.62 4.22 -18.86
CA ARG A 793 -14.36 4.86 -17.76
C ARG A 793 -13.95 6.33 -17.59
N ARG A 794 -12.64 6.63 -17.62
CA ARG A 794 -12.14 8.02 -17.59
C ARG A 794 -12.57 8.82 -18.81
N ARG A 795 -12.55 8.21 -20.00
CA ARG A 795 -13.07 8.82 -21.22
C ARG A 795 -14.54 9.22 -21.07
N ALA A 796 -15.38 8.34 -20.52
CA ALA A 796 -16.79 8.62 -20.24
C ALA A 796 -16.99 9.79 -19.25
N LEU A 797 -16.13 9.89 -18.22
CA LEU A 797 -16.19 10.96 -17.22
C LEU A 797 -15.72 12.32 -17.74
N VAL A 798 -14.61 12.36 -18.50
CA VAL A 798 -13.92 13.60 -18.86
C VAL A 798 -14.34 14.14 -20.23
N SER A 799 -14.77 13.29 -21.17
CA SER A 799 -15.04 13.73 -22.55
C SER A 799 -16.22 14.70 -22.65
N ASP A 800 -16.06 15.72 -23.48
CA ASP A 800 -17.12 16.67 -23.82
C ASP A 800 -18.22 16.06 -24.69
N SER A 801 -17.90 15.03 -25.48
CA SER A 801 -18.87 14.29 -26.29
C SER A 801 -18.50 12.81 -26.35
N LEU A 802 -19.51 11.95 -26.21
CA LEU A 802 -19.39 10.51 -26.32
C LEU A 802 -20.02 9.97 -27.62
N GLU A 803 -20.55 10.89 -28.46
CA GLU A 803 -21.21 10.56 -29.72
C GLU A 803 -20.35 9.67 -30.65
N PRO A 804 -19.06 9.94 -30.90
CA PRO A 804 -18.26 9.08 -31.77
C PRO A 804 -18.13 7.65 -31.24
N LEU A 805 -18.03 7.50 -29.91
CA LEU A 805 -17.93 6.20 -29.25
C LEU A 805 -19.25 5.42 -29.33
N ILE A 806 -20.37 6.12 -29.17
CA ILE A 806 -21.70 5.49 -29.29
C ILE A 806 -21.99 5.08 -30.73
N ILE A 807 -21.58 5.87 -31.72
CA ILE A 807 -21.69 5.49 -33.14
C ILE A 807 -20.87 4.23 -33.40
N GLU A 808 -19.61 4.19 -32.96
CA GLU A 808 -18.76 2.99 -33.08
C GLU A 808 -19.42 1.78 -32.41
N TYR A 809 -19.99 1.94 -31.21
CA TYR A 809 -20.68 0.85 -30.51
C TYR A 809 -21.93 0.39 -31.26
N ALA A 810 -22.68 1.30 -31.88
CA ALA A 810 -23.87 0.97 -32.67
C ALA A 810 -23.49 0.17 -33.92
N GLU A 811 -22.45 0.61 -34.65
CA GLU A 811 -21.93 -0.08 -35.83
C GLU A 811 -21.43 -1.49 -35.49
N LEU A 812 -20.59 -1.63 -34.46
CA LEU A 812 -20.09 -2.93 -34.01
C LEU A 812 -21.18 -3.85 -33.45
N THR A 813 -22.22 -3.29 -32.83
CA THR A 813 -23.36 -4.11 -32.36
C THR A 813 -24.16 -4.67 -33.54
N MET A 814 -24.28 -3.92 -34.65
CA MET A 814 -24.91 -4.42 -35.87
C MET A 814 -24.06 -5.50 -36.54
N ASP A 815 -22.73 -5.37 -36.52
CA ASP A 815 -21.81 -6.42 -36.97
C ASP A 815 -22.00 -7.71 -36.16
N ASP A 816 -22.04 -7.59 -34.83
CA ASP A 816 -22.25 -8.73 -33.92
C ASP A 816 -23.60 -9.44 -34.20
N ILE A 817 -24.67 -8.68 -34.45
CA ILE A 817 -26.00 -9.23 -34.77
C ILE A 817 -25.98 -9.92 -36.14
N LEU A 818 -25.30 -9.33 -37.12
CA LEU A 818 -25.16 -9.92 -38.45
C LEU A 818 -24.42 -11.25 -38.35
N GLU A 819 -23.21 -11.26 -37.78
CA GLU A 819 -22.35 -12.45 -37.69
C GLU A 819 -23.01 -13.61 -36.93
N ALA A 820 -23.75 -13.30 -35.86
CA ALA A 820 -24.46 -14.32 -35.07
C ALA A 820 -25.64 -14.98 -35.82
N ASN A 821 -26.18 -14.35 -36.87
CA ASN A 821 -27.31 -14.88 -37.64
C ASN A 821 -26.91 -15.35 -39.04
N ILE A 822 -25.92 -14.70 -39.66
CA ILE A 822 -25.38 -14.98 -40.98
C ILE A 822 -23.85 -14.90 -40.86
N GLY A 823 -23.15 -16.03 -40.98
CA GLY A 823 -21.69 -16.02 -40.97
C GLY A 823 -21.11 -15.47 -42.28
N PRO A 824 -19.88 -14.92 -42.28
CA PRO A 824 -19.26 -14.32 -43.47
C PRO A 824 -19.09 -15.31 -44.64
N ASP A 825 -18.88 -16.59 -44.33
CA ASP A 825 -18.71 -17.66 -45.34
C ASP A 825 -20.04 -18.28 -45.82
N THR A 826 -21.17 -17.78 -45.33
CA THR A 826 -22.49 -18.36 -45.62
C THR A 826 -22.94 -17.97 -47.03
N PRO A 827 -23.25 -18.93 -47.94
CA PRO A 827 -23.74 -18.63 -49.28
C PRO A 827 -25.02 -17.78 -49.24
N LYS A 828 -25.15 -16.84 -50.18
CA LYS A 828 -26.24 -15.86 -50.23
C LYS A 828 -27.63 -16.49 -50.27
N GLU A 829 -27.74 -17.67 -50.89
CA GLU A 829 -28.97 -18.43 -51.02
C GLU A 829 -29.47 -18.99 -49.68
N SER A 830 -28.58 -19.11 -48.69
CA SER A 830 -28.85 -19.62 -47.35
C SER A 830 -29.02 -18.53 -46.29
N TRP A 831 -29.07 -17.26 -46.69
CA TRP A 831 -29.28 -16.15 -45.77
C TRP A 831 -30.71 -16.10 -45.24
N ASP A 832 -30.87 -16.33 -43.94
CA ASP A 832 -32.14 -16.16 -43.23
C ASP A 832 -32.33 -14.69 -42.82
N LEU A 833 -32.78 -13.88 -43.79
CA LEU A 833 -33.00 -12.45 -43.60
C LEU A 833 -34.19 -12.15 -42.68
N GLU A 834 -35.19 -13.03 -42.60
CA GLU A 834 -36.33 -12.84 -41.72
C GLU A 834 -35.91 -12.94 -40.25
N LYS A 835 -35.10 -13.95 -39.92
CA LYS A 835 -34.54 -14.11 -38.58
C LYS A 835 -33.62 -12.94 -38.20
N LEU A 836 -32.78 -12.48 -39.13
CA LEU A 836 -31.92 -11.32 -38.92
C LEU A 836 -32.73 -10.05 -38.63
N ILE A 837 -33.74 -9.76 -39.47
CA ILE A 837 -34.62 -8.59 -39.29
C ILE A 837 -35.34 -8.65 -37.94
N ALA A 838 -35.89 -9.81 -37.58
CA ALA A 838 -36.57 -9.98 -36.30
C ALA A 838 -35.64 -9.67 -35.12
N LYS A 839 -34.37 -10.08 -35.19
CA LYS A 839 -33.37 -9.78 -34.15
C LYS A 839 -32.97 -8.31 -34.11
N VAL A 840 -32.77 -7.67 -35.26
CA VAL A 840 -32.45 -6.24 -35.34
C VAL A 840 -33.61 -5.39 -34.78
N GLN A 841 -34.86 -5.71 -35.14
CA GLN A 841 -36.05 -5.01 -34.66
C GLN A 841 -36.31 -5.23 -33.16
N GLN A 842 -36.03 -6.45 -32.65
CA GLN A 842 -36.06 -6.72 -31.21
C GLN A 842 -35.07 -5.81 -30.45
N TYR A 843 -33.92 -5.54 -31.06
CA TYR A 843 -32.87 -4.73 -30.45
C TYR A 843 -33.14 -3.22 -30.55
N CYS A 844 -33.64 -2.77 -31.71
CA CYS A 844 -33.92 -1.37 -32.00
C CYS A 844 -35.29 -1.21 -32.68
N TYR A 845 -36.27 -0.70 -31.93
CA TYR A 845 -37.63 -0.48 -32.45
C TYR A 845 -37.70 0.60 -33.55
N LEU A 846 -36.65 1.41 -33.72
CA LEU A 846 -36.58 2.44 -34.76
C LEU A 846 -36.28 1.86 -36.15
N LEU A 847 -35.89 0.58 -36.24
CA LEU A 847 -35.56 -0.12 -37.48
C LEU A 847 -36.70 -1.04 -37.97
N ASN A 848 -37.95 -0.72 -37.62
CA ASN A 848 -39.13 -1.48 -38.05
C ASN A 848 -39.43 -1.37 -39.55
N ASP A 849 -38.73 -0.50 -40.27
CA ASP A 849 -38.85 -0.31 -41.71
C ASP A 849 -38.02 -1.31 -42.54
N LEU A 850 -37.15 -2.10 -41.90
CA LEU A 850 -36.37 -3.13 -42.57
C LEU A 850 -37.27 -4.25 -43.12
N THR A 851 -37.14 -4.54 -44.41
CA THR A 851 -37.83 -5.64 -45.10
C THR A 851 -36.83 -6.56 -45.81
N PRO A 852 -37.17 -7.85 -46.01
CA PRO A 852 -36.28 -8.78 -46.70
C PRO A 852 -35.88 -8.31 -48.10
N ASP A 853 -36.79 -7.67 -48.83
CA ASP A 853 -36.55 -7.15 -50.18
C ASP A 853 -35.57 -5.96 -50.16
N LEU A 854 -35.67 -5.10 -49.14
CA LEU A 854 -34.75 -3.98 -48.94
C LEU A 854 -33.33 -4.49 -48.66
N LEU A 855 -33.18 -5.47 -47.76
CA LEU A 855 -31.88 -6.06 -47.44
C LEU A 855 -31.28 -6.83 -48.65
N LYS A 856 -32.10 -7.51 -49.45
CA LYS A 856 -31.65 -8.14 -50.70
C LYS A 856 -31.18 -7.12 -51.74
N SER A 857 -31.84 -5.96 -51.82
CA SER A 857 -31.52 -4.91 -52.79
C SER A 857 -30.22 -4.17 -52.46
N GLN A 858 -29.91 -4.00 -51.17
CA GLN A 858 -28.72 -3.28 -50.69
C GLN A 858 -27.55 -4.21 -50.36
N GLY A 859 -27.82 -5.47 -49.98
CA GLY A 859 -26.82 -6.50 -49.67
C GLY A 859 -26.41 -7.33 -50.90
N SER A 860 -25.64 -6.76 -51.80
CA SER A 860 -25.07 -7.50 -52.95
C SER A 860 -24.06 -8.56 -52.49
N SER A 861 -23.25 -8.24 -51.49
CA SER A 861 -22.28 -9.08 -50.77
C SER A 861 -22.49 -9.00 -49.24
N TYR A 862 -21.83 -9.88 -48.47
CA TYR A 862 -21.83 -9.81 -47.01
C TYR A 862 -21.36 -8.45 -46.49
N GLU A 863 -20.27 -7.93 -47.06
CA GLU A 863 -19.73 -6.60 -46.76
C GLU A 863 -20.73 -5.47 -47.06
N GLY A 864 -21.46 -5.56 -48.19
CA GLY A 864 -22.49 -4.57 -48.52
C GLY A 864 -23.68 -4.58 -47.55
N LEU A 865 -24.08 -5.77 -47.08
CA LEU A 865 -25.11 -5.91 -46.04
C LEU A 865 -24.61 -5.37 -44.69
N GLN A 866 -23.34 -5.64 -44.37
CA GLN A 866 -22.68 -5.15 -43.16
C GLN A 866 -22.64 -3.61 -43.13
N ASP A 867 -22.13 -2.97 -44.18
CA ASP A 867 -22.03 -1.52 -44.26
C ASP A 867 -23.41 -0.84 -44.23
N TYR A 868 -24.41 -1.47 -44.86
CA TYR A 868 -25.79 -1.00 -44.79
C TYR A 868 -26.33 -1.04 -43.34
N LEU A 869 -26.16 -2.17 -42.64
CA LEU A 869 -26.64 -2.30 -41.25
C LEU A 869 -25.90 -1.35 -40.29
N ARG A 870 -24.59 -1.14 -40.48
CA ARG A 870 -23.82 -0.12 -39.74
C ARG A 870 -24.42 1.27 -39.91
N ALA A 871 -24.66 1.69 -41.16
CA ALA A 871 -25.27 2.99 -41.46
C ALA A 871 -26.66 3.12 -40.80
N ARG A 872 -27.48 2.06 -40.87
CA ARG A 872 -28.81 2.04 -40.23
C ARG A 872 -28.73 2.12 -38.70
N GLY A 873 -27.77 1.44 -38.07
CA GLY A 873 -27.53 1.53 -36.63
C GLY A 873 -27.14 2.94 -36.19
N ARG A 874 -26.28 3.60 -36.97
CA ARG A 874 -25.89 5.00 -36.76
C ARG A 874 -27.08 5.94 -36.91
N ASP A 875 -27.86 5.80 -37.99
CA ASP A 875 -29.04 6.63 -38.23
C ASP A 875 -30.07 6.49 -37.11
N ALA A 876 -30.31 5.27 -36.62
CA ALA A 876 -31.21 5.02 -35.50
C ALA A 876 -30.76 5.72 -34.22
N TYR A 877 -29.45 5.75 -33.94
CA TYR A 877 -28.91 6.48 -32.79
C TYR A 877 -29.09 8.00 -32.95
N LEU A 878 -28.79 8.56 -34.12
CA LEU A 878 -28.97 10.00 -34.38
C LEU A 878 -30.44 10.41 -34.24
N GLN A 879 -31.36 9.61 -34.80
CA GLN A 879 -32.80 9.82 -34.61
C GLN A 879 -33.20 9.75 -33.13
N LYS A 880 -32.69 8.76 -32.38
CA LYS A 880 -32.97 8.63 -30.96
C LYS A 880 -32.49 9.85 -30.17
N ARG A 881 -31.29 10.34 -30.47
CA ARG A 881 -30.73 11.55 -29.87
C ARG A 881 -31.63 12.74 -30.13
N GLU A 882 -32.09 12.96 -31.37
CA GLU A 882 -33.03 14.05 -31.66
C GLU A 882 -34.33 13.94 -30.86
N ILE A 883 -34.87 12.72 -30.68
CA ILE A 883 -36.09 12.49 -29.89
C ILE A 883 -35.87 12.90 -28.43
N VAL A 884 -34.73 12.52 -27.84
CA VAL A 884 -34.41 12.82 -26.43
C VAL A 884 -34.09 14.30 -26.23
N GLU A 885 -33.30 14.91 -27.12
CA GLU A 885 -32.95 16.33 -27.07
C GLU A 885 -34.16 17.25 -27.26
N LYS A 886 -35.18 16.82 -28.02
CA LYS A 886 -36.47 17.53 -28.12
C LYS A 886 -37.21 17.60 -26.78
N GLN A 887 -36.97 16.66 -25.86
CA GLN A 887 -37.60 16.68 -24.54
C GLN A 887 -36.87 17.62 -23.58
N ALA A 888 -35.53 17.58 -23.56
CA ALA A 888 -34.71 18.53 -22.84
C ALA A 888 -33.31 18.64 -23.46
N PRO A 889 -32.79 19.85 -23.69
CA PRO A 889 -31.46 20.05 -24.27
C PRO A 889 -30.36 19.57 -23.31
N GLY A 890 -29.41 18.79 -23.84
CA GLY A 890 -28.29 18.21 -23.09
C GLY A 890 -28.61 16.90 -22.36
N LEU A 891 -29.87 16.46 -22.35
CA LEU A 891 -30.29 15.24 -21.65
C LEU A 891 -29.68 13.97 -22.28
N MET A 892 -29.49 13.94 -23.60
CA MET A 892 -28.89 12.77 -24.24
C MET A 892 -27.43 12.59 -23.81
N LYS A 893 -26.68 13.71 -23.73
CA LYS A 893 -25.29 13.70 -23.28
C LYS A 893 -25.14 13.13 -21.86
N ASP A 894 -26.03 13.52 -20.95
CA ASP A 894 -26.02 12.99 -19.58
C ASP A 894 -26.48 11.54 -19.50
N ALA A 895 -27.46 11.15 -20.32
CA ALA A 895 -27.93 9.77 -20.44
C ALA A 895 -26.83 8.84 -20.99
N GLU A 896 -26.12 9.25 -22.05
CA GLU A 896 -24.99 8.51 -22.61
C GLU A 896 -23.92 8.24 -21.55
N ARG A 897 -23.52 9.29 -20.82
CA ARG A 897 -22.54 9.16 -19.74
C ARG A 897 -23.02 8.19 -18.66
N PHE A 898 -24.25 8.36 -18.17
CA PHE A 898 -24.82 7.52 -17.12
C PHE A 898 -24.92 6.04 -17.56
N LEU A 899 -25.43 5.77 -18.76
CA LEU A 899 -25.62 4.41 -19.27
C LEU A 899 -24.30 3.69 -19.51
N ILE A 900 -23.29 4.39 -20.04
CA ILE A 900 -21.94 3.82 -20.20
C ILE A 900 -21.35 3.47 -18.83
N LEU A 901 -21.32 4.42 -17.90
CA LEU A 901 -20.70 4.21 -16.59
C LEU A 901 -21.42 3.12 -15.79
N SER A 902 -22.75 3.11 -15.80
CA SER A 902 -23.54 2.10 -15.10
C SER A 902 -23.28 0.69 -15.63
N ASN A 903 -23.22 0.51 -16.95
CA ASN A 903 -22.95 -0.80 -17.56
C ASN A 903 -21.50 -1.26 -17.37
N ILE A 904 -20.52 -0.35 -17.52
CA ILE A 904 -19.11 -0.64 -17.23
C ILE A 904 -18.97 -1.08 -15.77
N ASP A 905 -19.48 -0.29 -14.82
CA ASP A 905 -19.29 -0.56 -13.39
C ASP A 905 -20.00 -1.84 -12.94
N ARG A 906 -21.15 -2.19 -13.53
CA ARG A 906 -21.84 -3.46 -13.22
C ARG A 906 -21.08 -4.66 -13.79
N LEU A 907 -20.80 -4.66 -15.09
CA LEU A 907 -20.14 -5.80 -15.75
C LEU A 907 -18.70 -6.00 -15.29
N TRP A 908 -17.99 -4.92 -14.95
CA TRP A 908 -16.66 -5.02 -14.36
C TRP A 908 -16.68 -5.70 -12.98
N LYS A 909 -17.67 -5.43 -12.13
CA LYS A 909 -17.82 -6.12 -10.84
C LYS A 909 -18.07 -7.61 -11.02
N GLU A 910 -18.97 -7.96 -11.95
CA GLU A 910 -19.25 -9.36 -12.31
C GLU A 910 -17.98 -10.05 -12.84
N HIS A 911 -17.20 -9.37 -13.68
CA HIS A 911 -15.93 -9.86 -14.19
C HIS A 911 -14.88 -10.08 -13.10
N LEU A 912 -14.75 -9.17 -12.14
CA LEU A 912 -13.82 -9.35 -11.00
C LEU A 912 -14.17 -10.60 -10.17
N GLN A 913 -15.46 -10.90 -10.00
CA GLN A 913 -15.91 -12.10 -9.33
C GLN A 913 -15.57 -13.36 -10.13
N ALA A 914 -15.89 -13.36 -11.43
CA ALA A 914 -15.59 -14.47 -12.33
C ALA A 914 -14.08 -14.74 -12.37
N LEU A 915 -13.25 -13.69 -12.47
CA LEU A 915 -11.80 -13.84 -12.50
C LEU A 915 -11.23 -14.40 -11.20
N LYS A 916 -11.77 -13.98 -10.04
CA LYS A 916 -11.39 -14.55 -8.75
C LYS A 916 -11.75 -16.04 -8.66
N PHE A 917 -12.90 -16.43 -9.21
CA PHE A 917 -13.29 -17.83 -9.30
C PHE A 917 -12.34 -18.64 -10.18
N VAL A 918 -11.99 -18.13 -11.37
CA VAL A 918 -11.01 -18.77 -12.27
C VAL A 918 -9.67 -18.92 -11.56
N GLN A 919 -9.20 -17.90 -10.82
CA GLN A 919 -7.95 -17.98 -10.06
C GLN A 919 -7.95 -19.15 -9.07
N GLN A 920 -9.06 -19.40 -8.38
CA GLN A 920 -9.21 -20.52 -7.45
C GLN A 920 -9.30 -21.87 -8.17
N ALA A 921 -10.04 -21.93 -9.28
CA ALA A 921 -10.25 -23.14 -10.07
C ALA A 921 -8.95 -23.63 -10.73
N VAL A 922 -8.15 -22.71 -11.25
CA VAL A 922 -6.95 -23.04 -12.02
C VAL A 922 -5.84 -23.63 -11.14
N GLY A 923 -5.82 -23.30 -9.83
CA GLY A 923 -4.96 -23.98 -8.86
C GLY A 923 -5.21 -25.49 -8.76
N LEU A 924 -6.45 -25.93 -9.02
CA LEU A 924 -6.85 -27.34 -9.02
C LEU A 924 -6.60 -28.03 -10.37
N ARG A 925 -6.56 -27.26 -11.48
CA ARG A 925 -6.22 -27.79 -12.81
C ARG A 925 -4.71 -28.01 -13.02
N GLY A 926 -3.86 -27.46 -12.14
CA GLY A 926 -2.40 -27.69 -12.14
C GLY A 926 -1.98 -29.16 -12.01
N TYR A 927 -2.89 -30.05 -11.57
CA TYR A 927 -2.69 -31.50 -11.57
C TYR A 927 -2.52 -32.09 -12.99
N ALA A 928 -2.97 -31.39 -14.04
CA ALA A 928 -2.88 -31.82 -15.44
C ALA A 928 -1.56 -31.42 -16.16
N GLN A 929 -0.49 -31.09 -15.42
CA GLN A 929 0.82 -30.64 -15.95
C GLN A 929 0.79 -29.38 -16.82
N ARG A 930 -0.31 -28.62 -16.80
CA ARG A 930 -0.40 -27.30 -17.45
C ARG A 930 -0.10 -26.20 -16.45
N ASP A 931 0.58 -25.16 -16.90
CA ASP A 931 0.90 -24.00 -16.06
C ASP A 931 -0.39 -23.25 -15.67
N PRO A 932 -0.73 -23.17 -14.37
CA PRO A 932 -1.91 -22.47 -13.89
C PRO A 932 -1.98 -21.00 -14.37
N LEU A 933 -0.84 -20.31 -14.48
CA LEU A 933 -0.85 -18.91 -14.89
C LEU A 933 -1.27 -18.75 -16.37
N ILE A 934 -0.92 -19.70 -17.22
CA ILE A 934 -1.28 -19.66 -18.65
C ILE A 934 -2.78 -19.89 -18.83
N GLU A 935 -3.35 -20.89 -18.15
CA GLU A 935 -4.79 -21.16 -18.21
C GLU A 935 -5.59 -19.97 -17.68
N TYR A 936 -5.16 -19.37 -16.55
CA TYR A 936 -5.78 -18.15 -16.02
C TYR A 936 -5.71 -16.97 -17.00
N LYS A 937 -4.58 -16.79 -17.71
CA LYS A 937 -4.44 -15.76 -18.75
C LYS A 937 -5.42 -15.97 -19.91
N LEU A 938 -5.54 -17.19 -20.40
CA LEU A 938 -6.42 -17.51 -21.53
C LEU A 938 -7.90 -17.36 -21.16
N GLU A 939 -8.33 -18.00 -20.08
CA GLU A 939 -9.71 -17.94 -19.61
C GLU A 939 -10.11 -16.53 -19.19
N GLY A 940 -9.23 -15.84 -18.43
CA GLY A 940 -9.43 -14.45 -18.04
C GLY A 940 -9.50 -13.48 -19.22
N TYR A 941 -8.75 -13.72 -20.31
CA TYR A 941 -8.82 -12.89 -21.51
C TYR A 941 -10.11 -13.11 -22.31
N ASN A 942 -10.58 -14.35 -22.41
CA ASN A 942 -11.86 -14.65 -23.07
C ASN A 942 -13.04 -14.01 -22.34
N LEU A 943 -13.09 -14.13 -21.01
CA LEU A 943 -14.09 -13.46 -20.17
C LEU A 943 -14.04 -11.94 -20.36
N PHE A 944 -12.84 -11.37 -20.46
CA PHE A 944 -12.67 -9.94 -20.68
C PHE A 944 -13.21 -9.48 -22.05
N LEU A 945 -12.95 -10.23 -23.12
CA LEU A 945 -13.47 -9.92 -24.46
C LEU A 945 -15.00 -9.99 -24.49
N GLU A 946 -15.57 -11.02 -23.87
CA GLU A 946 -17.02 -11.19 -23.76
C GLU A 946 -17.65 -10.03 -22.96
N MET A 947 -17.06 -9.68 -21.81
CA MET A 947 -17.49 -8.54 -21.00
C MET A 947 -17.46 -7.23 -21.80
N MET A 948 -16.37 -6.96 -22.53
CA MET A 948 -16.26 -5.76 -23.36
C MET A 948 -17.31 -5.72 -24.48
N ALA A 949 -17.58 -6.85 -25.14
CA ALA A 949 -18.65 -6.94 -26.13
C ALA A 949 -20.03 -6.72 -25.49
N GLN A 950 -20.27 -7.31 -24.31
CA GLN A 950 -21.50 -7.15 -23.57
C GLN A 950 -21.73 -5.72 -23.09
N ILE A 951 -20.69 -4.99 -22.68
CA ILE A 951 -20.77 -3.56 -22.36
C ILE A 951 -21.29 -2.79 -23.57
N ARG A 952 -20.66 -2.94 -24.74
CA ARG A 952 -21.08 -2.22 -25.96
C ARG A 952 -22.54 -2.50 -26.29
N ARG A 953 -22.91 -3.79 -26.32
CA ARG A 953 -24.28 -4.24 -26.61
C ARG A 953 -25.26 -3.62 -25.62
N ASN A 954 -25.07 -3.81 -24.32
CA ASN A 954 -26.00 -3.33 -23.31
C ASN A 954 -26.15 -1.80 -23.35
N VAL A 955 -25.07 -1.06 -23.58
CA VAL A 955 -25.12 0.40 -23.72
C VAL A 955 -26.02 0.81 -24.89
N ILE A 956 -25.80 0.25 -26.08
CA ILE A 956 -26.61 0.57 -27.27
C ILE A 956 -28.07 0.16 -27.09
N TYR A 957 -28.31 -1.03 -26.54
CA TYR A 957 -29.67 -1.47 -26.22
C TYR A 957 -30.36 -0.49 -25.26
N SER A 958 -29.66 -0.11 -24.18
CA SER A 958 -30.17 0.83 -23.18
C SER A 958 -30.45 2.20 -23.80
N ILE A 959 -29.59 2.67 -24.71
CA ILE A 959 -29.78 3.93 -25.43
C ILE A 959 -31.02 3.87 -26.32
N TYR A 960 -31.20 2.81 -27.10
CA TYR A 960 -32.39 2.67 -27.94
C TYR A 960 -33.67 2.60 -27.10
N GLN A 961 -33.64 1.88 -25.98
CA GLN A 961 -34.79 1.75 -25.08
C GLN A 961 -34.99 2.94 -24.13
N PHE A 962 -34.04 3.87 -24.05
CA PHE A 962 -34.09 4.98 -23.10
C PHE A 962 -35.34 5.85 -23.33
N GLN A 963 -36.20 5.96 -22.32
CA GLN A 963 -37.38 6.81 -22.33
C GLN A 963 -37.36 7.70 -21.08
N PRO A 964 -37.09 9.01 -21.22
CA PRO A 964 -37.08 9.91 -20.07
C PRO A 964 -38.49 10.08 -19.49
N VAL A 965 -38.62 9.98 -18.18
CA VAL A 965 -39.86 10.31 -17.46
C VAL A 965 -39.61 11.61 -16.69
N MET A 966 -40.30 12.68 -17.07
CA MET A 966 -40.22 13.96 -16.37
C MET A 966 -40.92 13.85 -15.02
N VAL A 967 -40.14 13.82 -13.94
CA VAL A 967 -40.69 13.89 -12.57
C VAL A 967 -41.20 15.32 -12.34
N LYS A 968 -42.53 15.51 -12.26
CA LYS A 968 -43.12 16.77 -11.79
C LYS A 968 -42.66 17.01 -10.35
N LYS A 969 -41.92 18.10 -10.11
CA LYS A 969 -41.58 18.56 -8.75
C LYS A 969 -42.85 19.02 -8.01
N ASP A 970 -43.58 18.12 -7.37
CA ASP A 970 -44.59 18.46 -6.37
C ASP A 970 -43.94 18.70 -4.99
N GLN A 971 -43.02 19.69 -4.91
CA GLN A 971 -42.45 20.14 -3.63
C GLN A 971 -42.70 21.62 -3.29
N GLU A 972 -43.47 22.37 -4.08
CA GLU A 972 -43.79 23.77 -3.76
C GLU A 972 -45.23 24.02 -3.25
N LYS A 973 -46.11 23.01 -3.22
CA LYS A 973 -47.50 23.19 -2.74
C LYS A 973 -47.77 22.86 -1.27
N LYS A 974 -46.78 22.43 -0.49
CA LYS A 974 -46.92 22.28 0.98
C LYS A 974 -46.46 23.51 1.78
N SER A 975 -45.96 24.56 1.13
CA SER A 975 -45.41 25.75 1.81
C SER A 975 -46.29 27.00 1.75
N GLN A 976 -47.49 26.94 1.15
CA GLN A 976 -48.38 28.10 0.97
C GLN A 976 -49.85 27.82 1.39
N ASN A 977 -50.06 27.25 2.56
CA ASN A 977 -51.36 27.40 3.26
C ASN A 977 -51.09 27.95 4.67
N GLY A 978 -50.87 29.26 4.73
CA GLY A 978 -50.83 29.99 5.99
C GLY A 978 -52.24 30.15 6.58
N LYS A 979 -52.38 29.84 7.87
CA LYS A 979 -53.33 30.55 8.74
C LYS A 979 -52.58 31.71 9.42
N PRO A 980 -53.22 32.86 9.64
CA PRO A 980 -52.53 34.12 9.93
C PRO A 980 -52.06 34.20 11.39
N SER A 981 -50.93 34.86 11.55
CA SER A 981 -50.29 35.22 12.81
C SER A 981 -51.11 36.23 13.61
N LYS A 982 -51.09 36.09 14.95
CA LYS A 982 -51.29 37.20 15.88
C LYS A 982 -49.97 37.43 16.62
N GLN A 983 -49.55 38.69 16.60
CA GLN A 983 -48.40 39.28 17.30
C GLN A 983 -48.43 38.99 18.80
N VAL A 984 -47.26 39.00 19.45
CA VAL A 984 -46.87 40.01 20.45
C VAL A 984 -45.42 39.74 20.87
N ASP A 985 -44.63 40.82 20.86
CA ASP A 985 -43.25 40.90 21.31
C ASP A 985 -43.09 40.77 22.84
N ASN A 986 -41.88 40.33 23.21
CA ASN A 986 -41.08 40.70 24.38
C ASN A 986 -41.27 39.97 25.74
N VAL A 987 -40.09 39.53 26.25
CA VAL A 987 -39.52 39.68 27.62
C VAL A 987 -39.12 38.38 28.36
N SER A 988 -37.81 38.33 28.65
CA SER A 988 -37.09 37.80 29.83
C SER A 988 -36.68 36.33 29.97
N GLU A 989 -35.40 36.21 30.34
CA GLU A 989 -34.65 35.03 30.75
C GLU A 989 -35.00 34.53 32.18
N LYS A 990 -34.99 33.19 32.32
CA LYS A 990 -34.51 32.36 33.47
C LYS A 990 -35.22 32.48 34.84
N PRO A 991 -34.99 31.55 35.80
CA PRO A 991 -34.47 30.16 35.77
C PRO A 991 -35.27 29.17 36.69
N ASN A 992 -34.69 27.98 36.95
CA ASN A 992 -34.96 26.99 38.02
C ASN A 992 -35.99 25.89 37.71
N GLN A 993 -35.90 24.66 38.22
CA GLN A 993 -34.89 23.82 38.87
C GLN A 993 -35.52 22.40 38.92
N VAL A 994 -34.66 21.38 38.88
CA VAL A 994 -34.74 20.04 39.49
C VAL A 994 -36.07 19.57 40.14
N GLY A 995 -36.55 18.38 39.76
CA GLY A 995 -37.57 17.61 40.50
C GLY A 995 -37.71 16.15 40.03
N VAL A 996 -37.42 15.22 40.94
CA VAL A 996 -37.36 13.74 40.88
C VAL A 996 -38.73 13.04 40.65
N ALA A 997 -38.67 11.72 40.38
CA ALA A 997 -39.67 10.63 40.61
C ALA A 997 -40.53 10.22 39.39
N ASP A 998 -40.89 8.96 39.12
CA ASP A 998 -40.68 7.64 39.77
C ASP A 998 -41.03 6.52 38.74
N GLU A 999 -40.70 5.27 39.11
CA GLU A 999 -40.93 3.97 38.46
C GLU A 999 -42.28 3.73 37.74
N PRO A 1000 -42.37 2.68 36.90
CA PRO A 1000 -43.61 1.91 36.77
C PRO A 1000 -43.44 0.48 37.25
N SER A 1001 -44.33 0.12 38.16
CA SER A 1001 -44.55 -1.19 38.73
C SER A 1001 -45.23 -2.17 37.76
N SER A 1002 -44.97 -3.44 38.07
CA SER A 1002 -45.45 -4.70 37.51
C SER A 1002 -46.98 -4.91 37.47
N ILE A 1003 -47.44 -5.81 36.59
CA ILE A 1003 -48.42 -6.94 36.76
C ILE A 1003 -48.80 -7.41 35.33
N ALA A 1004 -48.34 -8.56 34.81
CA ALA A 1004 -48.75 -9.96 35.00
C ALA A 1004 -50.15 -10.35 34.44
N SER A 1005 -50.19 -11.22 33.41
CA SER A 1005 -50.89 -12.52 33.37
C SER A 1005 -51.27 -12.99 31.94
N ALA A 1006 -50.68 -14.12 31.52
CA ALA A 1006 -51.25 -15.29 30.81
C ALA A 1006 -50.11 -16.14 30.23
#